data_AF-A0A1I7DGJ5-F1
#
_entry.id   AF-A0A1I7DGJ5-F1
#
_cell.length_a   1.000
_cell.length_b   1.000
_cell.length_c   1.000
_cell.angle_alpha   90.00
_cell.angle_beta   90.00
_cell.angle_gamma   90.00
#
_symmetry.space_group_name_H-M   'P 1'
#
loop_
_entity.id
_entity.type
_entity.pdbx_description
1 polymer ?
#
loop_
_entity_poly.entity_id
_entity_poly.type
_entity_poly.pdbx_seq_one_letter_code
_entity_poly.pdbx_strand_id
1 'polypeptide(L)'
;MSGPGSTGVELDRVVAVRATWADGRTEGGSGYLVTGRLVLTAGHCVRDKNSGKLAARIKLVRAGDGASASGGAVTVCPELDVAVIALGDDAPWEAELSGVVFARVDRSRAGMLEDCQGIGFPSFQRDAVGRATSEVHGTLYQTDGAESGQLLIRDPIITPGPLSAQSTPKIPQPTGSPPSPWGGFSGTTLFHHSLALGVVIEHHPAQGGSALRATAFDTIAHTAANDPEARKIADALGLPGQNNLAWAAAEPVEPLVGLVERLAGGDLPLVQDLNPYLAGATESRYGTKENAGTEDPYVARTHHDVDARLQTALVPGRMVLLVGPSKAGKTRTGFEAVRTTWPRARLLIPAPKSLATLAKHPRLQSSSDAVVVWLNDLQRYLTGITDPLTPALLTALLSRPGNTVVVATLRTEERVRLRSHDDELTREARRVLEEATEVELGPTSDNPAEQAAAQQTYPGQDLTTYGLAEQLAGAPYLLKQYRDARRADPLLHALVQTAIDWTRVGMPVPIPETDLVDLGVAALLSTRPDMDPTPEDISAKIVVARTPPEDAGRVASLDTVRLPDRTRTYRPFSYLVAADDGQTGEPRPIPDNLWDEALKRADIDAAFSVSAAAYERDNMAAAVRASQQAAAAGHTGAAFNLGVLLADRLDPPDLSEARRWYEQAAAAGHTGAAFNLGLLLADRLDPPDLEQARRWYGQAAAAGYTDAMNNLGFLLSDQTDPPDLNEARRWYEQAAAAG
;
A
#
# COMPACT_ATOMS: atom_id res chain seq x y z
N MET A 1 29.71 20.00 -49.78
CA MET A 1 30.36 19.31 -48.65
C MET A 1 29.52 19.58 -47.42
N SER A 2 28.61 18.67 -47.11
CA SER A 2 27.69 18.72 -45.98
C SER A 2 28.43 18.27 -44.71
N GLY A 3 28.46 19.13 -43.68
CA GLY A 3 29.01 18.79 -42.38
C GLY A 3 28.15 17.76 -41.62
N PRO A 4 28.67 17.17 -40.54
CA PRO A 4 27.90 16.24 -39.72
C PRO A 4 26.78 16.99 -39.00
N GLY A 5 25.53 16.57 -39.21
CA GLY A 5 24.34 17.13 -38.54
C GLY A 5 23.39 17.95 -39.43
N SER A 6 23.12 17.54 -40.68
CA SER A 6 21.98 18.13 -41.41
C SER A 6 20.68 17.64 -40.77
N THR A 7 20.02 18.50 -40.00
CA THR A 7 18.64 18.30 -39.55
C THR A 7 17.79 17.98 -40.78
N GLY A 8 17.07 16.86 -40.77
CA GLY A 8 16.17 16.48 -41.86
C GLY A 8 14.93 17.39 -41.94
N VAL A 9 14.83 18.38 -41.04
CA VAL A 9 13.75 19.35 -40.92
C VAL A 9 14.14 20.64 -41.65
N GLU A 10 13.40 20.97 -42.71
CA GLU A 10 13.65 22.18 -43.49
C GLU A 10 13.18 23.43 -42.72
N LEU A 11 14.11 24.29 -42.30
CA LEU A 11 13.80 25.48 -41.51
C LEU A 11 12.84 26.46 -42.20
N ASP A 12 12.86 26.52 -43.54
CA ASP A 12 11.94 27.32 -44.35
C ASP A 12 10.49 26.82 -44.32
N ARG A 13 10.25 25.66 -43.70
CA ARG A 13 8.90 25.13 -43.46
C ARG A 13 8.44 25.30 -42.02
N VAL A 14 9.32 25.68 -41.11
CA VAL A 14 8.95 25.85 -39.71
C VAL A 14 8.25 27.20 -39.54
N VAL A 15 7.07 27.21 -38.94
CA VAL A 15 6.20 28.39 -38.86
C VAL A 15 5.74 28.61 -37.42
N ALA A 16 5.88 29.83 -36.91
CA ALA A 16 5.26 30.23 -35.66
C ALA A 16 3.77 30.56 -35.90
N VAL A 17 2.89 29.99 -35.08
CA VAL A 17 1.44 30.21 -35.14
C VAL A 17 1.03 31.13 -34.01
N ARG A 18 0.53 32.33 -34.33
CA ARG A 18 0.04 33.30 -33.34
C ARG A 18 -1.47 33.46 -33.47
N ALA A 19 -2.22 32.89 -32.53
CA ALA A 19 -3.66 33.04 -32.43
C ALA A 19 -4.02 34.24 -31.55
N THR A 20 -4.97 35.05 -31.99
CA THR A 20 -5.57 36.15 -31.21
C THR A 20 -7.05 35.84 -31.01
N TRP A 21 -7.48 35.75 -29.76
CA TRP A 21 -8.84 35.45 -29.35
C TRP A 21 -9.71 36.71 -29.34
N ALA A 22 -11.04 36.53 -29.27
CA ALA A 22 -12.00 37.64 -29.30
C ALA A 22 -11.90 38.60 -28.09
N ASP A 23 -11.37 38.10 -26.97
CA ASP A 23 -11.08 38.87 -25.75
C ASP A 23 -9.73 39.63 -25.82
N GLY A 24 -9.01 39.52 -26.94
CA GLY A 24 -7.69 40.13 -27.14
C GLY A 24 -6.51 39.30 -26.62
N ARG A 25 -6.75 38.14 -25.98
CA ARG A 25 -5.69 37.22 -25.56
C ARG A 25 -4.94 36.69 -26.77
N THR A 26 -3.61 36.61 -26.69
CA THR A 26 -2.77 36.01 -27.74
C THR A 26 -2.04 34.77 -27.25
N GLU A 27 -2.10 33.70 -28.02
CA GLU A 27 -1.40 32.45 -27.73
C GLU A 27 -0.49 32.06 -28.90
N GLY A 28 0.64 31.44 -28.57
CA GLY A 28 1.67 31.06 -29.51
C GLY A 28 1.83 29.54 -29.57
N GLY A 29 1.98 29.02 -30.77
CA GLY A 29 2.33 27.63 -31.05
C GLY A 29 3.31 27.54 -32.20
N SER A 30 3.63 26.31 -32.56
CA SER A 30 4.47 25.94 -33.68
C SER A 30 3.61 25.34 -34.79
N GLY A 31 4.15 25.30 -36.00
CA GLY A 31 3.51 24.69 -37.14
C GLY A 31 4.53 24.38 -38.22
N TYR A 32 4.08 23.61 -39.22
CA TYR A 32 4.92 23.17 -40.33
C TYR A 32 4.21 23.38 -41.65
N LEU A 33 4.91 23.99 -42.61
CA LEU A 33 4.45 24.26 -43.96
C LEU A 33 4.54 22.97 -44.78
N VAL A 34 3.42 22.27 -44.91
CA VAL A 34 3.36 20.94 -45.57
C VAL A 34 3.38 21.09 -47.08
N THR A 35 2.70 22.13 -47.58
CA THR A 35 2.70 22.56 -48.98
C THR A 35 2.96 24.06 -49.02
N GLY A 36 3.23 24.67 -50.19
CA GLY A 36 3.43 26.12 -50.31
C GLY A 36 2.23 26.98 -49.84
N ARG A 37 1.09 26.38 -49.47
CA ARG A 37 -0.15 27.08 -49.08
C ARG A 37 -0.81 26.59 -47.79
N LEU A 38 -0.28 25.56 -47.11
CA LEU A 38 -0.93 24.94 -45.96
C LEU A 38 0.03 24.74 -44.79
N VAL A 39 -0.36 25.25 -43.62
CA VAL A 39 0.38 25.07 -42.36
C VAL A 39 -0.37 24.09 -41.46
N LEU A 40 0.33 23.03 -41.06
CA LEU A 40 -0.11 22.04 -40.08
C LEU A 40 0.28 22.49 -38.67
N THR A 41 -0.61 22.34 -37.70
CA THR A 41 -0.37 22.68 -36.29
C THR A 41 -1.26 21.84 -35.36
N ALA A 42 -1.11 22.01 -34.04
CA ALA A 42 -2.01 21.43 -33.06
C ALA A 42 -3.34 22.19 -33.05
N GLY A 43 -4.44 21.48 -32.87
CA GLY A 43 -5.80 22.03 -32.89
C GLY A 43 -5.97 23.14 -31.86
N HIS A 44 -5.46 22.94 -30.66
CA HIS A 44 -5.53 23.92 -29.58
C HIS A 44 -4.71 25.17 -29.79
N CYS A 45 -3.80 25.22 -30.78
CA CYS A 45 -3.12 26.45 -31.16
C CYS A 45 -4.04 27.43 -31.90
N VAL A 46 -5.19 26.97 -32.40
CA VAL A 46 -6.14 27.77 -33.19
C VAL A 46 -7.60 27.62 -32.75
N ARG A 47 -7.90 26.67 -31.85
CA ARG A 47 -9.22 26.38 -31.29
C ARG A 47 -9.16 26.27 -29.77
N ASP A 48 -9.99 27.04 -29.06
CA ASP A 48 -9.99 27.02 -27.60
C ASP A 48 -10.61 25.70 -27.11
N LYS A 49 -9.87 24.94 -26.28
CA LYS A 49 -10.28 23.58 -25.87
C LYS A 49 -11.63 23.56 -25.12
N ASN A 50 -11.94 24.62 -24.38
CA ASN A 50 -13.13 24.68 -23.52
C ASN A 50 -14.37 25.16 -24.28
N SER A 51 -14.22 26.24 -25.05
CA SER A 51 -15.34 26.87 -25.78
C SER A 51 -15.54 26.33 -27.18
N GLY A 52 -14.54 25.65 -27.75
CA GLY A 52 -14.54 25.12 -29.11
C GLY A 52 -14.48 26.18 -30.20
N LYS A 53 -14.39 27.47 -29.85
CA LYS A 53 -14.32 28.59 -30.80
C LYS A 53 -12.94 28.69 -31.43
N LEU A 54 -12.89 29.13 -32.69
CA LEU A 54 -11.65 29.43 -33.39
C LEU A 54 -11.10 30.80 -32.97
N ALA A 55 -9.79 30.96 -33.13
CA ALA A 55 -9.12 32.24 -32.95
C ALA A 55 -9.72 33.29 -33.91
N ALA A 56 -9.89 34.53 -33.42
CA ALA A 56 -10.44 35.63 -34.22
C ALA A 56 -9.47 36.09 -35.33
N ARG A 57 -8.16 36.00 -35.07
CA ARG A 57 -7.11 36.28 -36.05
C ARG A 57 -5.94 35.32 -35.86
N ILE A 58 -5.36 34.85 -36.96
CA ILE A 58 -4.16 34.02 -36.95
C ILE A 58 -3.09 34.73 -37.76
N LYS A 59 -1.89 34.88 -37.18
CA LYS A 59 -0.68 35.36 -37.86
C LYS A 59 0.34 34.24 -37.89
N LEU A 60 0.93 34.02 -39.05
CA LEU A 60 1.93 33.01 -39.31
C LEU A 60 3.28 33.68 -39.60
N VAL A 61 4.37 33.16 -39.07
CA VAL A 61 5.73 33.70 -39.29
C VAL A 61 6.69 32.56 -39.60
N ARG A 62 7.30 32.58 -40.79
CA ARG A 62 8.26 31.56 -41.21
C ARG A 62 9.60 31.74 -40.49
N ALA A 63 10.19 30.66 -40.00
CA ALA A 63 11.44 30.69 -39.24
C ALA A 63 12.61 31.19 -40.08
N GLY A 64 12.82 30.61 -41.27
CA GLY A 64 14.01 30.84 -42.10
C GLY A 64 14.30 32.30 -42.44
N ASP A 65 13.27 33.10 -42.75
CA ASP A 65 13.41 34.49 -43.17
C ASP A 65 12.57 35.50 -42.36
N GLY A 66 11.70 35.03 -41.47
CA GLY A 66 10.77 35.86 -40.70
C GLY A 66 9.62 36.45 -41.53
N ALA A 67 9.40 35.99 -42.76
CA ALA A 67 8.27 36.44 -43.56
C ALA A 67 6.95 36.06 -42.89
N SER A 68 6.00 37.00 -42.83
CA SER A 68 4.72 36.78 -42.18
C SER A 68 3.55 36.77 -43.14
N ALA A 69 2.54 35.95 -42.83
CA ALA A 69 1.30 35.85 -43.59
C ALA A 69 0.08 35.81 -42.65
N SER A 70 -1.08 36.19 -43.16
CA SER A 70 -2.34 36.01 -42.45
C SER A 70 -2.82 34.55 -42.59
N GLY A 71 -3.40 33.99 -41.52
CA GLY A 71 -4.11 32.70 -41.60
C GLY A 71 -5.51 32.89 -42.19
N GLY A 72 -5.84 32.11 -43.21
CA GLY A 72 -7.14 32.08 -43.88
C GLY A 72 -8.05 31.00 -43.29
N ALA A 73 -8.59 30.14 -44.14
CA ALA A 73 -9.48 29.05 -43.72
C ALA A 73 -8.76 28.06 -42.79
N VAL A 74 -9.43 27.66 -41.70
CA VAL A 74 -8.91 26.71 -40.71
C VAL A 74 -9.79 25.47 -40.69
N THR A 75 -9.17 24.31 -40.89
CA THR A 75 -9.79 22.99 -40.69
C THR A 75 -9.23 22.41 -39.39
N VAL A 76 -10.09 21.92 -38.50
CA VAL A 76 -9.66 21.35 -37.21
C VAL A 76 -10.33 19.98 -37.01
N CYS A 77 -9.57 19.00 -36.55
CA CYS A 77 -10.09 17.75 -36.02
C CYS A 77 -9.95 17.77 -34.48
N PRO A 78 -11.03 18.01 -33.72
CA PRO A 78 -10.97 18.09 -32.26
C PRO A 78 -10.54 16.80 -31.58
N GLU A 79 -10.95 15.64 -32.12
CA GLU A 79 -10.62 14.32 -31.56
C GLU A 79 -9.12 14.06 -31.56
N LEU A 80 -8.45 14.45 -32.66
CA LEU A 80 -7.02 14.24 -32.85
C LEU A 80 -6.16 15.41 -32.35
N ASP A 81 -6.77 16.53 -31.96
CA ASP A 81 -6.14 17.80 -31.61
C ASP A 81 -5.16 18.29 -32.70
N VAL A 82 -5.57 18.23 -33.98
CA VAL A 82 -4.77 18.67 -35.14
C VAL A 82 -5.56 19.69 -35.97
N ALA A 83 -4.86 20.67 -36.54
CA ALA A 83 -5.44 21.66 -37.44
C ALA A 83 -4.56 21.95 -38.66
N VAL A 84 -5.21 22.35 -39.75
CA VAL A 84 -4.57 22.86 -40.97
C VAL A 84 -5.09 24.27 -41.24
N ILE A 85 -4.16 25.18 -41.53
CA ILE A 85 -4.42 26.60 -41.80
C ILE A 85 -4.02 26.90 -43.24
N ALA A 86 -4.95 27.37 -44.05
CA ALA A 86 -4.64 27.93 -45.36
C ALA A 86 -3.96 29.29 -45.23
N LEU A 87 -2.95 29.54 -46.04
CA LEU A 87 -2.32 30.86 -46.11
C LEU A 87 -3.24 31.87 -46.79
N GLY A 88 -3.29 33.08 -46.23
CA GLY A 88 -3.90 34.22 -46.87
C GLY A 88 -3.19 34.60 -48.15
N ASP A 89 -3.87 35.36 -49.00
CA ASP A 89 -3.33 35.84 -50.28
C ASP A 89 -2.13 36.80 -50.10
N ASP A 90 -1.89 37.26 -48.88
CA ASP A 90 -0.76 38.11 -48.48
C ASP A 90 0.55 37.32 -48.25
N ALA A 91 0.53 35.99 -48.36
CA ALA A 91 1.70 35.15 -48.10
C ALA A 91 2.79 35.29 -49.19
N PRO A 92 4.01 35.72 -48.84
CA PRO A 92 5.10 35.91 -49.80
C PRO A 92 5.92 34.62 -50.05
N TRP A 93 5.32 33.44 -49.88
CA TRP A 93 6.04 32.15 -49.90
C TRP A 93 5.88 31.46 -51.26
N GLU A 94 6.91 30.74 -51.70
CA GLU A 94 6.88 30.03 -52.98
C GLU A 94 5.76 28.97 -53.01
N ALA A 95 5.09 28.86 -54.17
CA ALA A 95 3.92 28.00 -54.31
C ALA A 95 4.26 26.49 -54.39
N GLU A 96 5.47 26.15 -54.84
CA GLU A 96 5.88 24.76 -55.11
C GLU A 96 6.99 24.31 -54.16
N LEU A 97 6.58 23.78 -53.02
CA LEU A 97 7.46 23.01 -52.13
C LEU A 97 7.35 21.52 -52.46
N SER A 98 8.46 20.80 -52.40
CA SER A 98 8.45 19.33 -52.48
C SER A 98 7.53 18.73 -51.41
N GLY A 99 6.83 17.64 -51.72
CA GLY A 99 5.91 17.01 -50.77
C GLY A 99 6.63 16.43 -49.56
N VAL A 100 6.00 16.51 -48.38
CA VAL A 100 6.46 15.85 -47.16
C VAL A 100 6.22 14.34 -47.27
N VAL A 101 7.22 13.52 -46.95
CA VAL A 101 7.06 12.07 -46.89
C VAL A 101 6.51 11.69 -45.52
N PHE A 102 5.22 11.40 -45.45
CA PHE A 102 4.57 10.92 -44.24
C PHE A 102 4.85 9.44 -44.01
N ALA A 103 5.15 9.08 -42.77
CA ALA A 103 5.44 7.72 -42.38
C ALA A 103 4.52 7.22 -41.25
N ARG A 104 4.34 5.90 -41.23
CA ARG A 104 3.79 5.16 -40.11
C ARG A 104 4.91 4.54 -39.30
N VAL A 105 4.72 4.50 -37.98
CA VAL A 105 5.62 3.80 -37.06
C VAL A 105 5.15 2.34 -36.97
N ASP A 106 6.08 1.39 -37.14
CA ASP A 106 5.78 -0.02 -36.87
C ASP A 106 5.53 -0.25 -35.39
N ARG A 107 4.28 -0.56 -35.01
CA ARG A 107 3.92 -0.89 -33.62
C ARG A 107 3.72 -2.39 -33.41
N SER A 108 4.02 -3.21 -34.42
CA SER A 108 3.82 -4.67 -34.36
C SER A 108 4.92 -5.40 -33.59
N ARG A 109 6.05 -4.73 -33.32
CA ARG A 109 7.20 -5.25 -32.57
C ARG A 109 7.66 -4.22 -31.54
N ALA A 110 8.33 -4.69 -30.50
CA ALA A 110 9.00 -3.81 -29.55
C ALA A 110 10.30 -3.27 -30.17
N GLY A 111 10.42 -1.95 -30.25
CA GLY A 111 11.57 -1.28 -30.84
C GLY A 111 11.72 0.18 -30.41
N MET A 112 12.92 0.74 -30.62
CA MET A 112 13.26 2.15 -30.43
C MET A 112 13.57 2.86 -31.76
N LEU A 113 12.87 3.96 -32.04
CA LEU A 113 13.19 4.92 -33.10
C LEU A 113 14.00 6.06 -32.47
N GLU A 114 15.32 5.98 -32.60
CA GLU A 114 16.25 7.04 -32.19
C GLU A 114 16.25 8.20 -33.20
N ASP A 115 16.96 9.28 -32.87
CA ASP A 115 17.09 10.46 -33.74
C ASP A 115 15.75 11.07 -34.19
N CYS A 116 14.72 10.99 -33.33
CA CYS A 116 13.46 11.68 -33.59
C CYS A 116 13.62 13.15 -33.24
N GLN A 117 13.41 14.02 -34.22
CA GLN A 117 13.67 15.45 -34.11
C GLN A 117 12.48 16.31 -34.54
N GLY A 118 12.44 17.55 -34.05
CA GLY A 118 11.48 18.56 -34.50
C GLY A 118 12.02 19.96 -34.24
N ILE A 119 11.59 20.94 -35.01
CA ILE A 119 11.96 22.35 -34.80
C ILE A 119 10.69 23.13 -34.49
N GLY A 120 10.67 23.79 -33.34
CA GLY A 120 9.53 24.57 -32.86
C GLY A 120 9.95 25.89 -32.23
N PHE A 121 8.98 26.62 -31.70
CA PHE A 121 9.16 27.92 -31.07
C PHE A 121 8.83 27.87 -29.58
N PRO A 122 9.76 27.45 -28.71
CA PRO A 122 9.57 27.59 -27.28
C PRO A 122 9.57 29.07 -26.88
N SER A 123 8.73 29.40 -25.91
CA SER A 123 8.67 30.71 -25.26
C SER A 123 8.47 31.89 -26.23
N PHE A 124 7.73 31.70 -27.32
CA PHE A 124 7.40 32.75 -28.30
C PHE A 124 6.81 34.03 -27.69
N GLN A 125 6.19 33.95 -26.50
CA GLN A 125 5.74 35.13 -25.74
C GLN A 125 6.87 36.11 -25.36
N ARG A 126 8.14 35.72 -25.53
CA ARG A 126 9.34 36.50 -25.15
C ARG A 126 10.14 37.02 -26.35
N ASP A 127 9.81 36.59 -27.57
CA ASP A 127 10.38 37.10 -28.82
C ASP A 127 9.25 37.68 -29.67
N ALA A 128 9.14 39.02 -29.67
CA ALA A 128 8.10 39.74 -30.40
C ALA A 128 8.16 39.49 -31.92
N VAL A 129 9.34 39.14 -32.45
CA VAL A 129 9.65 38.97 -33.88
C VAL A 129 9.37 37.55 -34.35
N GLY A 130 9.50 36.54 -33.46
CA GLY A 130 9.16 35.16 -33.77
C GLY A 130 10.21 34.41 -34.58
N ARG A 131 11.50 34.59 -34.24
CA ARG A 131 12.65 33.96 -34.91
C ARG A 131 13.43 33.00 -34.01
N ALA A 132 13.23 33.06 -32.69
CA ALA A 132 13.86 32.14 -31.76
C ALA A 132 13.25 30.73 -31.84
N THR A 133 13.89 29.86 -32.63
CA THR A 133 13.55 28.44 -32.71
C THR A 133 14.35 27.61 -31.71
N SER A 134 13.84 26.44 -31.37
CA SER A 134 14.64 25.39 -30.73
C SER A 134 14.36 24.05 -31.36
N GLU A 135 15.38 23.20 -31.36
CA GLU A 135 15.27 21.84 -31.81
C GLU A 135 14.93 20.96 -30.62
N VAL A 136 14.06 19.99 -30.84
CA VAL A 136 13.82 18.90 -29.91
C VAL A 136 14.36 17.62 -30.53
N HIS A 137 15.08 16.84 -29.72
CA HIS A 137 15.64 15.54 -30.09
C HIS A 137 15.24 14.52 -29.03
N GLY A 138 14.82 13.32 -29.41
CA GLY A 138 14.49 12.27 -28.44
C GLY A 138 14.20 10.93 -29.09
N THR A 139 13.74 9.98 -28.28
CA THR A 139 13.52 8.59 -28.72
C THR A 139 12.05 8.21 -28.62
N LEU A 140 11.53 7.59 -29.68
CA LEU A 140 10.18 7.01 -29.73
C LEU A 140 10.23 5.51 -29.42
N TYR A 141 9.43 5.05 -28.46
CA TYR A 141 9.27 3.62 -28.15
C TYR A 141 7.99 3.09 -28.81
N GLN A 142 8.11 2.03 -29.63
CA GLN A 142 7.01 1.53 -30.47
C GLN A 142 5.84 0.93 -29.68
N THR A 143 6.07 0.46 -28.45
CA THR A 143 5.04 -0.13 -27.58
C THR A 143 4.27 0.90 -26.76
N ASP A 144 4.83 2.09 -26.59
CA ASP A 144 4.18 3.15 -25.82
C ASP A 144 3.04 3.74 -26.65
N GLY A 145 1.82 3.74 -26.10
CA GLY A 145 0.66 4.36 -26.74
C GLY A 145 -0.01 3.53 -27.85
N ALA A 146 0.34 2.26 -28.03
CA ALA A 146 -0.28 1.36 -29.02
C ALA A 146 -1.82 1.29 -28.89
N GLU A 147 -2.37 1.41 -27.68
CA GLU A 147 -3.83 1.46 -27.46
C GLU A 147 -4.45 2.83 -27.78
N SER A 148 -3.66 3.91 -27.79
CA SER A 148 -4.13 5.30 -27.97
C SER A 148 -3.87 5.90 -29.35
N GLY A 149 -3.07 5.24 -30.20
CA GLY A 149 -2.67 5.75 -31.51
C GLY A 149 -1.74 6.99 -31.47
N GLN A 150 -1.21 7.37 -30.32
CA GLN A 150 -0.31 8.52 -30.19
C GLN A 150 1.15 8.09 -30.08
N LEU A 151 2.04 9.00 -30.44
CA LEU A 151 3.49 8.86 -30.30
C LEU A 151 3.94 9.55 -29.02
N LEU A 152 4.86 8.91 -28.29
CA LEU A 152 5.45 9.44 -27.07
C LEU A 152 6.97 9.54 -27.24
N ILE A 153 7.50 10.75 -27.37
CA ILE A 153 8.95 11.01 -27.33
C ILE A 153 9.36 11.13 -25.87
N ARG A 154 10.29 10.27 -25.42
CA ARG A 154 10.87 10.32 -24.08
C ARG A 154 12.19 11.09 -24.05
N ASP A 155 12.45 11.70 -22.89
CA ASP A 155 13.59 12.56 -22.57
C ASP A 155 13.99 13.53 -23.68
N PRO A 156 13.05 14.33 -24.22
CA PRO A 156 13.38 15.23 -25.30
C PRO A 156 14.43 16.25 -24.86
N ILE A 157 15.58 16.27 -25.53
CA ILE A 157 16.63 17.27 -25.35
C ILE A 157 16.26 18.47 -26.22
N ILE A 158 16.14 19.65 -25.59
CA ILE A 158 15.95 20.91 -26.31
C ILE A 158 17.30 21.60 -26.47
N THR A 159 17.67 21.92 -27.71
CA THR A 159 18.86 22.72 -28.04
C THR A 159 18.44 24.01 -28.74
N PRO A 160 19.20 25.11 -28.56
CA PRO A 160 18.96 26.34 -29.33
C PRO A 160 18.98 26.03 -30.83
N GLY A 161 17.98 26.52 -31.56
CA GLY A 161 17.86 26.24 -32.98
C GLY A 161 18.81 27.08 -33.84
N PRO A 162 18.87 26.82 -35.15
CA PRO A 162 19.87 27.38 -36.06
C PRO A 162 19.92 28.92 -36.11
N LEU A 163 18.83 29.59 -35.75
CA LEU A 163 18.67 31.05 -35.78
C LEU A 163 18.79 31.74 -34.41
N SER A 164 19.09 31.00 -33.33
CA SER A 164 19.21 31.59 -31.97
C SER A 164 20.51 32.38 -31.73
N ALA A 165 21.42 32.44 -32.70
CA ALA A 165 22.71 33.11 -32.57
C ALA A 165 22.67 34.59 -32.97
N GLN A 166 22.06 35.44 -32.14
CA GLN A 166 22.47 36.83 -31.92
C GLN A 166 21.59 37.50 -30.84
N SER A 167 22.17 37.68 -29.65
CA SER A 167 21.78 38.66 -28.62
C SER A 167 20.28 38.83 -28.30
N THR A 168 19.83 38.27 -27.17
CA THR A 168 18.68 38.85 -26.43
C THR A 168 19.09 39.15 -24.98
N PRO A 169 18.80 40.36 -24.43
CA PRO A 169 19.16 40.71 -23.07
C PRO A 169 18.43 39.83 -22.04
N LYS A 170 19.06 39.61 -20.88
CA LYS A 170 18.35 39.09 -19.69
C LYS A 170 17.26 40.10 -19.28
N ILE A 171 15.99 39.73 -19.46
CA ILE A 171 14.82 40.52 -18.99
C ILE A 171 14.31 39.90 -17.67
N PRO A 172 13.87 40.69 -16.66
CA PRO A 172 13.59 40.20 -15.31
C PRO A 172 12.39 39.24 -15.24
N GLN A 173 12.49 38.27 -14.34
CA GLN A 173 11.44 37.27 -14.08
C GLN A 173 10.27 37.88 -13.26
N PRO A 174 9.01 37.59 -13.59
CA PRO A 174 7.90 37.73 -12.65
C PRO A 174 7.97 36.60 -11.62
N THR A 175 7.75 36.93 -10.35
CA THR A 175 7.72 36.00 -9.22
C THR A 175 6.53 35.04 -9.33
N GLY A 176 6.75 33.72 -9.23
CA GLY A 176 5.66 32.79 -8.89
C GLY A 176 5.71 31.35 -9.41
N SER A 177 6.49 31.00 -10.44
CA SER A 177 6.84 29.62 -10.87
C SER A 177 7.79 29.71 -12.08
N PRO A 178 8.76 28.80 -12.27
CA PRO A 178 9.54 28.77 -13.51
C PRO A 178 8.59 28.46 -14.69
N PRO A 179 8.63 29.22 -15.80
CA PRO A 179 7.86 28.90 -16.98
C PRO A 179 8.32 27.56 -17.57
N SER A 180 7.37 26.76 -18.06
CA SER A 180 7.66 25.50 -18.76
C SER A 180 8.57 25.76 -19.98
N PRO A 181 9.70 25.04 -20.14
CA PRO A 181 10.55 25.16 -21.33
C PRO A 181 9.82 24.76 -22.62
N TRP A 182 8.66 24.10 -22.49
CA TRP A 182 7.86 23.54 -23.58
C TRP A 182 6.80 24.50 -24.15
N GLY A 183 6.53 25.63 -23.48
CA GLY A 183 5.44 26.53 -23.90
C GLY A 183 5.65 27.04 -25.32
N GLY A 184 4.79 26.66 -26.27
CA GLY A 184 4.89 27.03 -27.69
C GLY A 184 5.33 25.91 -28.64
N PHE A 185 5.79 24.75 -28.13
CA PHE A 185 6.15 23.58 -28.96
C PHE A 185 4.94 22.84 -29.56
N SER A 186 3.73 23.04 -29.03
CA SER A 186 2.52 22.48 -29.61
C SER A 186 2.40 22.84 -31.09
N GLY A 187 2.16 21.84 -31.94
CA GLY A 187 2.11 21.94 -33.38
C GLY A 187 3.44 21.69 -34.10
N THR A 188 4.53 21.45 -33.37
CA THR A 188 5.80 20.99 -33.96
C THR A 188 5.60 19.65 -34.66
N THR A 189 6.07 19.52 -35.90
CA THR A 189 6.09 18.23 -36.61
C THR A 189 7.35 17.46 -36.25
N LEU A 190 7.18 16.19 -35.90
CA LEU A 190 8.27 15.27 -35.55
C LEU A 190 8.71 14.48 -36.77
N PHE A 191 10.01 14.30 -36.89
CA PHE A 191 10.67 13.60 -37.98
C PHE A 191 11.62 12.54 -37.44
N HIS A 192 11.71 11.40 -38.12
CA HIS A 192 12.86 10.50 -38.02
C HIS A 192 13.57 10.52 -39.37
N HIS A 193 14.79 11.04 -39.38
CA HIS A 193 15.48 11.45 -40.62
C HIS A 193 14.60 12.42 -41.46
N SER A 194 14.17 12.01 -42.67
CA SER A 194 13.30 12.79 -43.56
C SER A 194 11.82 12.37 -43.50
N LEU A 195 11.47 11.42 -42.64
CA LEU A 195 10.12 10.88 -42.53
C LEU A 195 9.33 11.62 -41.45
N ALA A 196 8.23 12.26 -41.83
CA ALA A 196 7.34 12.92 -40.89
C ALA A 196 6.47 11.89 -40.15
N LEU A 197 6.50 11.92 -38.81
CA LEU A 197 5.87 10.90 -37.96
C LEU A 197 4.57 11.37 -37.31
N GLY A 198 4.51 12.64 -36.89
CA GLY A 198 3.32 13.18 -36.22
C GLY A 198 3.46 14.63 -35.79
N VAL A 199 2.41 15.16 -35.15
CA VAL A 199 2.31 16.54 -34.68
C VAL A 199 2.24 16.57 -33.17
N VAL A 200 3.12 17.32 -32.50
CA VAL A 200 3.10 17.49 -31.05
C VAL A 200 1.82 18.19 -30.62
N ILE A 201 1.03 17.58 -29.75
CA ILE A 201 -0.26 18.12 -29.27
C ILE A 201 -0.27 18.38 -27.76
N GLU A 202 0.68 17.80 -27.03
CA GLU A 202 0.76 17.95 -25.60
C GLU A 202 2.21 17.82 -25.15
N HIS A 203 2.57 18.63 -24.17
CA HIS A 203 3.81 18.54 -23.43
C HIS A 203 3.41 18.37 -21.96
N HIS A 204 3.81 17.26 -21.31
CA HIS A 204 3.18 16.81 -20.07
C HIS A 204 4.02 17.18 -18.82
N PRO A 205 3.68 18.26 -18.08
CA PRO A 205 4.32 18.53 -16.79
C PRO A 205 3.91 17.53 -15.69
N ALA A 206 2.73 16.90 -15.79
CA ALA A 206 2.25 15.95 -14.76
C ALA A 206 3.02 14.60 -14.74
N GLN A 207 3.77 14.26 -15.80
CA GLN A 207 4.67 13.09 -15.87
C GLN A 207 6.14 13.44 -15.56
N GLY A 208 6.41 14.57 -14.90
CA GLY A 208 7.78 14.95 -14.54
C GLY A 208 8.55 15.72 -15.61
N GLY A 209 7.87 16.18 -16.66
CA GLY A 209 8.45 17.12 -17.62
C GLY A 209 9.38 16.51 -18.68
N SER A 210 9.36 15.18 -18.85
CA SER A 210 10.32 14.44 -19.68
C SER A 210 9.72 13.80 -20.94
N ALA A 211 8.52 14.16 -21.39
CA ALA A 211 7.97 13.59 -22.62
C ALA A 211 7.08 14.54 -23.44
N LEU A 212 7.14 14.38 -24.77
CA LEU A 212 6.27 15.04 -25.74
C LEU A 212 5.31 14.03 -26.36
N ARG A 213 4.02 14.38 -26.41
CA ARG A 213 2.99 13.57 -27.01
C ARG A 213 2.61 14.14 -28.37
N ALA A 214 2.55 13.28 -29.37
CA ALA A 214 2.20 13.66 -30.72
C ALA A 214 1.11 12.76 -31.32
N THR A 215 0.23 13.36 -32.10
CA THR A 215 -0.72 12.62 -32.93
C THR A 215 0.01 12.11 -34.16
N ALA A 216 0.02 10.79 -34.35
CA ALA A 216 0.72 10.13 -35.44
C ALA A 216 -0.01 10.31 -36.78
N PHE A 217 0.73 10.45 -37.89
CA PHE A 217 0.09 10.57 -39.22
C PHE A 217 -0.68 9.32 -39.63
N ASP A 218 -0.23 8.14 -39.20
CA ASP A 218 -0.94 6.90 -39.48
C ASP A 218 -2.26 6.78 -38.71
N THR A 219 -2.33 7.40 -37.52
CA THR A 219 -3.58 7.58 -36.77
C THR A 219 -4.51 8.55 -37.47
N ILE A 220 -4.00 9.68 -37.98
CA ILE A 220 -4.82 10.61 -38.80
C ILE A 220 -5.39 9.88 -40.03
N ALA A 221 -4.56 9.12 -40.75
CA ALA A 221 -4.97 8.36 -41.92
C ALA A 221 -5.97 7.23 -41.59
N HIS A 222 -5.82 6.59 -40.43
CA HIS A 222 -6.74 5.57 -39.95
C HIS A 222 -8.10 6.17 -39.57
N THR A 223 -8.10 7.21 -38.74
CA THR A 223 -9.31 7.88 -38.25
C THR A 223 -10.09 8.53 -39.39
N ALA A 224 -9.41 9.04 -40.42
CA ALA A 224 -10.05 9.56 -41.64
C ALA A 224 -10.98 8.56 -42.34
N ALA A 225 -10.82 7.25 -42.12
CA ALA A 225 -11.76 6.25 -42.63
C ALA A 225 -13.19 6.44 -42.09
N ASN A 226 -13.32 6.91 -40.85
CA ASN A 226 -14.58 6.91 -40.11
C ASN A 226 -14.97 8.28 -39.52
N ASP A 227 -14.05 9.24 -39.44
CA ASP A 227 -14.32 10.60 -38.95
C ASP A 227 -14.24 11.65 -40.09
N PRO A 228 -15.32 12.41 -40.35
CA PRO A 228 -15.35 13.42 -41.41
C PRO A 228 -14.37 14.59 -41.22
N GLU A 229 -14.07 15.00 -39.98
CA GLU A 229 -13.14 16.09 -39.73
C GLU A 229 -11.68 15.63 -39.90
N ALA A 230 -11.35 14.42 -39.45
CA ALA A 230 -10.07 13.77 -39.75
C ALA A 230 -9.88 13.56 -41.26
N ARG A 231 -10.95 13.21 -42.00
CA ARG A 231 -10.93 13.11 -43.46
C ARG A 231 -10.56 14.44 -44.12
N LYS A 232 -11.18 15.55 -43.70
CA LYS A 232 -10.83 16.89 -44.21
C LYS A 232 -9.37 17.26 -43.95
N ILE A 233 -8.82 16.90 -42.78
CA ILE A 233 -7.40 17.09 -42.47
C ILE A 233 -6.53 16.24 -43.41
N ALA A 234 -6.83 14.94 -43.55
CA ALA A 234 -6.06 14.04 -44.41
C ALA A 234 -6.07 14.50 -45.88
N ASP A 235 -7.24 14.90 -46.40
CA ASP A 235 -7.40 15.39 -47.77
C ASP A 235 -6.63 16.71 -47.98
N ALA A 236 -6.67 17.64 -47.01
CA ALA A 236 -5.92 18.89 -47.08
C ALA A 236 -4.40 18.66 -47.10
N LEU A 237 -3.91 17.67 -46.33
CA LEU A 237 -2.49 17.32 -46.27
C LEU A 237 -2.01 16.52 -47.49
N GLY A 238 -2.93 16.00 -48.33
CA GLY A 238 -2.60 15.00 -49.34
C GLY A 238 -2.07 13.70 -48.70
N LEU A 239 -2.52 13.39 -47.49
CA LEU A 239 -2.05 12.26 -46.70
C LEU A 239 -2.55 10.95 -47.34
N PRO A 240 -1.65 10.03 -47.76
CA PRO A 240 -2.09 8.78 -48.34
C PRO A 240 -2.78 7.90 -47.29
N GLY A 241 -3.60 6.95 -47.73
CA GLY A 241 -4.23 5.98 -46.83
C GLY A 241 -3.18 5.21 -46.02
N GLN A 242 -3.54 4.78 -44.80
CA GLN A 242 -2.62 4.22 -43.80
C GLN A 242 -1.63 3.16 -44.34
N ASN A 243 -2.08 2.30 -45.26
CA ASN A 243 -1.27 1.24 -45.84
C ASN A 243 -0.23 1.70 -46.87
N ASN A 244 -0.36 2.93 -47.37
CA ASN A 244 0.51 3.53 -48.39
C ASN A 244 1.51 4.53 -47.77
N LEU A 245 1.49 4.72 -46.45
CA LEU A 245 2.49 5.51 -45.75
C LEU A 245 3.85 4.80 -45.76
N ALA A 246 4.94 5.58 -45.79
CA ALA A 246 6.28 5.04 -45.64
C ALA A 246 6.45 4.39 -44.26
N TRP A 247 7.39 3.45 -44.11
CA TRP A 247 7.68 2.84 -42.82
C TRP A 247 8.83 3.53 -42.12
N ALA A 248 8.61 3.98 -40.89
CA ALA A 248 9.66 4.23 -39.92
C ALA A 248 9.76 3.00 -39.01
N ALA A 249 10.80 2.20 -39.21
CA ALA A 249 11.05 0.98 -38.45
C ALA A 249 12.17 1.23 -37.43
N ALA A 250 11.89 0.88 -36.18
CA ALA A 250 12.88 0.89 -35.11
C ALA A 250 13.82 -0.31 -35.16
N GLU A 251 14.94 -0.18 -34.47
CA GLU A 251 15.71 -1.35 -34.07
C GLU A 251 14.93 -2.16 -33.00
N PRO A 252 14.89 -3.50 -33.08
CA PRO A 252 14.21 -4.33 -32.09
C PRO A 252 14.83 -4.16 -30.70
N VAL A 253 14.00 -3.92 -29.69
CA VAL A 253 14.44 -3.90 -28.29
C VAL A 253 14.22 -5.29 -27.69
N GLU A 254 15.27 -5.85 -27.09
CA GLU A 254 15.15 -7.11 -26.36
C GLU A 254 14.14 -6.99 -25.20
N PRO A 255 13.17 -7.91 -25.07
CA PRO A 255 12.17 -7.84 -24.01
C PRO A 255 12.75 -8.25 -22.65
N LEU A 256 12.29 -7.63 -21.57
CA LEU A 256 12.66 -8.00 -20.19
C LEU A 256 11.87 -9.22 -19.66
N VAL A 257 11.01 -9.81 -20.50
CA VAL A 257 10.15 -10.93 -20.12
C VAL A 257 11.00 -12.12 -19.69
N GLY A 258 10.71 -12.67 -18.50
CA GLY A 258 11.47 -13.78 -17.92
C GLY A 258 12.78 -13.36 -17.22
N LEU A 259 13.23 -12.12 -17.39
CA LEU A 259 14.38 -11.58 -16.67
C LEU A 259 13.97 -10.79 -15.42
N VAL A 260 12.75 -10.25 -15.36
CA VAL A 260 12.24 -9.57 -14.17
C VAL A 260 11.03 -10.30 -13.61
N GLU A 261 10.82 -10.22 -12.30
CA GLU A 261 9.66 -10.85 -11.64
C GLU A 261 8.35 -10.20 -12.07
N ARG A 262 8.38 -8.94 -12.53
CA ARG A 262 7.16 -8.21 -12.85
C ARG A 262 7.32 -7.17 -13.95
N LEU A 263 6.30 -7.11 -14.79
CA LEU A 263 6.08 -6.09 -15.80
C LEU A 263 4.65 -5.55 -15.67
N ALA A 264 4.45 -4.28 -16.00
CA ALA A 264 3.16 -3.63 -16.18
C ALA A 264 3.11 -3.11 -17.63
N GLY A 265 2.14 -3.57 -18.42
CA GLY A 265 2.05 -3.21 -19.84
C GLY A 265 3.29 -3.60 -20.68
N GLY A 266 4.05 -4.62 -20.26
CA GLY A 266 5.29 -5.03 -20.93
C GLY A 266 6.55 -4.22 -20.56
N ASP A 267 6.43 -3.31 -19.60
CA ASP A 267 7.54 -2.48 -19.08
C ASP A 267 7.69 -2.62 -17.56
N LEU A 268 8.79 -2.10 -17.02
CA LEU A 268 8.98 -2.00 -15.57
C LEU A 268 7.91 -1.08 -14.98
N PRO A 269 7.22 -1.49 -13.90
CA PRO A 269 6.24 -0.64 -13.23
C PRO A 269 6.91 0.57 -12.55
N LEU A 270 6.16 1.67 -12.41
CA LEU A 270 6.59 2.82 -11.58
C LEU A 270 6.42 2.48 -10.10
N VAL A 271 7.32 2.96 -9.26
CA VAL A 271 7.27 2.74 -7.80
C VAL A 271 5.94 3.22 -7.20
N GLN A 272 5.47 4.42 -7.58
CA GLN A 272 4.23 5.00 -7.04
C GLN A 272 2.97 4.18 -7.34
N ASP A 273 2.98 3.36 -8.39
CA ASP A 273 1.83 2.55 -8.82
C ASP A 273 1.84 1.16 -8.16
N LEU A 274 2.82 0.88 -7.29
CA LEU A 274 2.99 -0.41 -6.64
C LEU A 274 2.65 -0.38 -5.15
N ASN A 275 2.27 -1.54 -4.64
CA ASN A 275 2.14 -1.80 -3.21
C ASN A 275 3.39 -2.58 -2.71
N PRO A 276 3.71 -2.52 -1.39
CA PRO A 276 4.92 -3.13 -0.84
C PRO A 276 4.94 -4.66 -0.92
N TYR A 277 3.78 -5.31 -0.98
CA TYR A 277 3.66 -6.78 -1.03
C TYR A 277 4.16 -7.33 -2.36
N LEU A 278 4.06 -6.52 -3.41
CA LEU A 278 4.64 -6.81 -4.73
C LEU A 278 6.17 -6.67 -4.74
N ALA A 279 6.76 -5.96 -3.76
CA ALA A 279 8.19 -5.88 -3.53
C ALA A 279 8.70 -6.94 -2.52
N GLY A 280 7.83 -7.88 -2.11
CA GLY A 280 8.18 -8.99 -1.23
C GLY A 280 7.91 -8.75 0.26
N ALA A 281 7.18 -7.70 0.64
CA ALA A 281 6.69 -7.59 2.02
C ALA A 281 5.74 -8.77 2.33
N THR A 282 5.78 -9.29 3.56
CA THR A 282 4.89 -10.39 3.96
C THR A 282 3.46 -9.87 4.09
N GLU A 283 2.52 -10.54 3.42
CA GLU A 283 1.09 -10.24 3.49
C GLU A 283 0.52 -10.42 4.89
N SER A 284 -0.51 -9.65 5.21
CA SER A 284 -1.22 -9.70 6.49
C SER A 284 -2.72 -9.57 6.27
N ARG A 285 -3.52 -9.65 7.34
CA ARG A 285 -4.97 -9.39 7.25
C ARG A 285 -5.31 -7.97 6.77
N TYR A 286 -4.37 -7.03 6.89
CA TYR A 286 -4.56 -5.63 6.51
C TYR A 286 -4.12 -5.33 5.07
N GLY A 287 -3.35 -6.22 4.45
CA GLY A 287 -2.83 -5.99 3.11
C GLY A 287 -2.25 -7.22 2.41
N THR A 288 -2.57 -7.33 1.13
CA THR A 288 -2.11 -8.38 0.21
C THR A 288 -1.61 -7.77 -1.10
N LYS A 289 -1.08 -8.60 -2.00
CA LYS A 289 -0.72 -8.18 -3.36
C LYS A 289 -1.90 -7.59 -4.14
N GLU A 290 -3.13 -8.01 -3.86
CA GLU A 290 -4.35 -7.61 -4.60
C GLU A 290 -4.97 -6.32 -4.08
N ASN A 291 -5.07 -6.13 -2.76
CA ASN A 291 -5.84 -5.01 -2.18
C ASN A 291 -4.98 -3.78 -1.84
N ALA A 292 -3.69 -3.81 -2.16
CA ALA A 292 -2.72 -2.73 -1.91
C ALA A 292 -2.58 -2.26 -0.44
N GLY A 293 -3.18 -2.97 0.52
CA GLY A 293 -3.13 -2.59 1.93
C GLY A 293 -3.94 -1.34 2.26
N THR A 294 -5.20 -1.24 1.81
CA THR A 294 -6.09 -0.12 2.14
C THR A 294 -6.25 0.11 3.65
N GLU A 295 -6.06 -0.94 4.47
CA GLU A 295 -6.10 -0.89 5.94
C GLU A 295 -4.73 -1.18 6.58
N ASP A 296 -3.65 -1.13 5.78
CA ASP A 296 -2.29 -1.33 6.23
C ASP A 296 -1.52 0.01 6.14
N PRO A 297 -1.73 0.93 7.08
CA PRO A 297 -0.96 2.18 7.16
C PRO A 297 0.48 1.93 7.59
N TYR A 298 1.42 2.68 7.01
CA TYR A 298 2.82 2.58 7.42
C TYR A 298 3.05 3.24 8.79
N VAL A 299 3.77 2.54 9.68
CA VAL A 299 4.26 3.09 10.96
C VAL A 299 5.69 3.55 10.77
N ALA A 300 5.89 4.87 10.94
CA ALA A 300 7.20 5.50 10.79
C ALA A 300 8.24 4.90 11.74
N ARG A 301 9.47 4.76 11.25
CA ARG A 301 10.61 4.21 12.00
C ARG A 301 11.51 5.33 12.50
N THR A 302 11.15 5.88 13.66
CA THR A 302 11.80 7.02 14.32
C THR A 302 12.97 6.61 15.21
N HIS A 303 13.04 5.35 15.65
CA HIS A 303 14.14 4.85 16.45
C HIS A 303 15.42 4.83 15.62
N HIS A 304 16.50 5.44 16.13
CA HIS A 304 17.75 5.67 15.42
C HIS A 304 17.59 6.38 14.06
N ASP A 305 16.53 7.19 13.91
CA ASP A 305 16.23 8.01 12.74
C ASP A 305 16.24 7.21 11.43
N VAL A 306 15.75 5.96 11.44
CA VAL A 306 15.83 5.05 10.29
C VAL A 306 15.21 5.67 9.03
N ASP A 307 14.01 6.23 9.12
CA ASP A 307 13.34 6.83 7.96
C ASP A 307 14.14 8.01 7.38
N ALA A 308 14.66 8.89 8.23
CA ALA A 308 15.45 10.03 7.80
C ALA A 308 16.81 9.61 7.19
N ARG A 309 17.44 8.58 7.76
CA ARG A 309 18.68 8.00 7.23
C ARG A 309 18.46 7.34 5.87
N LEU A 310 17.33 6.64 5.68
CA LEU A 310 16.97 6.07 4.38
C LEU A 310 16.72 7.15 3.33
N GLN A 311 15.98 8.21 3.69
CA GLN A 311 15.76 9.36 2.79
C GLN A 311 17.09 9.99 2.35
N THR A 312 18.07 10.09 3.26
CA THR A 312 19.40 10.63 2.96
C THR A 312 20.27 9.68 2.14
N ALA A 313 20.13 8.37 2.35
CA ALA A 313 20.95 7.34 1.69
C ALA A 313 20.50 7.01 0.26
N LEU A 314 19.22 7.22 -0.07
CA LEU A 314 18.62 6.91 -1.38
C LEU A 314 19.02 7.93 -2.46
N VAL A 315 20.30 7.97 -2.80
CA VAL A 315 20.88 8.84 -3.84
C VAL A 315 21.34 8.03 -5.06
N PRO A 316 21.37 8.61 -6.28
CA PRO A 316 21.84 7.91 -7.47
C PRO A 316 23.28 7.38 -7.32
N GLY A 317 23.57 6.22 -7.90
CA GLY A 317 24.89 5.60 -7.91
C GLY A 317 25.28 4.94 -6.58
N ARG A 318 24.33 4.69 -5.67
CA ARG A 318 24.56 4.02 -4.39
C ARG A 318 23.74 2.75 -4.22
N MET A 319 24.28 1.84 -3.42
CA MET A 319 23.54 0.74 -2.83
C MET A 319 23.17 1.07 -1.39
N VAL A 320 21.90 0.88 -1.03
CA VAL A 320 21.39 1.00 0.34
C VAL A 320 21.00 -0.40 0.82
N LEU A 321 21.52 -0.78 1.99
CA LEU A 321 21.28 -2.10 2.57
C LEU A 321 20.56 -1.94 3.91
N LEU A 322 19.32 -2.44 3.98
CA LEU A 322 18.58 -2.52 5.23
C LEU A 322 18.90 -3.84 5.94
N VAL A 323 19.47 -3.76 7.14
CA VAL A 323 19.83 -4.93 7.95
C VAL A 323 18.99 -4.95 9.23
N GLY A 324 18.53 -6.13 9.62
CA GLY A 324 17.75 -6.29 10.84
C GLY A 324 17.25 -7.71 11.03
N PRO A 325 16.73 -8.05 12.22
CA PRO A 325 16.26 -9.41 12.50
C PRO A 325 15.12 -9.83 11.58
N SER A 326 14.86 -11.13 11.52
CA SER A 326 13.69 -11.68 10.80
C SER A 326 12.42 -10.97 11.29
N LYS A 327 11.53 -10.62 10.35
CA LYS A 327 10.27 -9.90 10.59
C LYS A 327 10.37 -8.54 11.31
N ALA A 328 11.52 -7.83 11.25
CA ALA A 328 11.63 -6.44 11.74
C ALA A 328 10.90 -5.36 10.91
N GLY A 329 10.39 -5.72 9.72
CA GLY A 329 9.71 -4.78 8.80
C GLY A 329 10.59 -4.19 7.67
N LYS A 330 11.79 -4.73 7.43
CA LYS A 330 12.78 -4.23 6.45
C LYS A 330 12.19 -3.90 5.08
N THR A 331 11.53 -4.87 4.44
CA THR A 331 11.00 -4.70 3.07
C THR A 331 9.94 -3.61 3.00
N ARG A 332 9.05 -3.54 3.99
CA ARG A 332 8.04 -2.48 4.08
C ARG A 332 8.69 -1.11 4.27
N THR A 333 9.57 -0.96 5.26
CA THR A 333 10.27 0.30 5.53
C THR A 333 11.09 0.78 4.32
N GLY A 334 11.86 -0.11 3.70
CA GLY A 334 12.63 0.23 2.50
C GLY A 334 11.74 0.66 1.33
N PHE A 335 10.62 -0.03 1.12
CA PHE A 335 9.70 0.30 0.02
C PHE A 335 9.07 1.67 0.22
N GLU A 336 8.68 1.99 1.46
CA GLU A 336 8.11 3.31 1.80
C GLU A 336 9.10 4.45 1.62
N ALA A 337 10.36 4.24 2.00
CA ALA A 337 11.43 5.20 1.76
C ALA A 337 11.63 5.42 0.24
N VAL A 338 11.67 4.34 -0.56
CA VAL A 338 11.77 4.44 -2.02
C VAL A 338 10.55 5.13 -2.62
N ARG A 339 9.34 4.80 -2.17
CA ARG A 339 8.09 5.40 -2.65
C ARG A 339 8.05 6.91 -2.40
N THR A 340 8.56 7.34 -1.26
CA THR A 340 8.64 8.76 -0.89
C THR A 340 9.70 9.50 -1.69
N THR A 341 10.89 8.92 -1.86
CA THR A 341 12.05 9.61 -2.45
C THR A 341 12.12 9.47 -3.98
N TRP A 342 11.67 8.34 -4.54
CA TRP A 342 11.75 8.00 -5.97
C TRP A 342 10.41 7.50 -6.56
N PRO A 343 9.29 8.23 -6.40
CA PRO A 343 7.96 7.77 -6.83
C PRO A 343 7.86 7.49 -8.34
N ARG A 344 8.62 8.24 -9.15
CA ARG A 344 8.64 8.13 -10.62
C ARG A 344 9.73 7.19 -11.17
N ALA A 345 10.50 6.53 -10.30
CA ALA A 345 11.46 5.54 -10.77
C ALA A 345 10.75 4.27 -11.22
N ARG A 346 11.37 3.57 -12.17
CA ARG A 346 10.99 2.21 -12.58
C ARG A 346 11.54 1.21 -11.57
N LEU A 347 10.69 0.36 -11.02
CA LEU A 347 11.11 -0.69 -10.09
C LEU A 347 11.53 -1.94 -10.87
N LEU A 348 12.78 -2.35 -10.69
CA LEU A 348 13.34 -3.57 -11.27
C LEU A 348 13.55 -4.59 -10.15
N ILE A 349 12.74 -5.65 -10.17
CA ILE A 349 12.91 -6.83 -9.30
C ILE A 349 13.45 -7.96 -10.18
N PRO A 350 14.73 -8.35 -10.04
CA PRO A 350 15.33 -9.39 -10.88
C PRO A 350 14.69 -10.74 -10.65
N ALA A 351 14.38 -11.47 -11.72
CA ALA A 351 14.04 -12.89 -11.59
C ALA A 351 15.27 -13.68 -11.09
N PRO A 352 15.10 -14.88 -10.49
CA PRO A 352 16.22 -15.70 -10.06
C PRO A 352 17.26 -15.92 -11.19
N LYS A 353 18.54 -15.71 -10.88
CA LYS A 353 19.69 -15.86 -11.80
C LYS A 353 19.71 -14.92 -13.02
N SER A 354 18.88 -13.88 -13.05
CA SER A 354 18.80 -12.93 -14.18
C SER A 354 19.69 -11.70 -14.03
N LEU A 355 20.20 -11.42 -12.82
CA LEU A 355 20.81 -10.13 -12.47
C LEU A 355 22.01 -9.78 -13.36
N ALA A 356 22.89 -10.75 -13.64
CA ALA A 356 24.03 -10.56 -14.52
C ALA A 356 23.63 -10.23 -15.97
N THR A 357 22.57 -10.86 -16.47
CA THR A 357 22.01 -10.58 -17.80
C THR A 357 21.38 -9.19 -17.83
N LEU A 358 20.58 -8.84 -16.81
CA LEU A 358 19.95 -7.52 -16.69
C LEU A 358 20.97 -6.39 -16.67
N ALA A 359 22.08 -6.55 -15.94
CA ALA A 359 23.12 -5.53 -15.88
C ALA A 359 23.77 -5.23 -17.24
N LYS A 360 23.67 -6.13 -18.22
CA LYS A 360 24.21 -5.93 -19.57
C LYS A 360 23.12 -5.76 -20.62
N HIS A 361 21.85 -5.76 -20.21
CA HIS A 361 20.73 -5.84 -21.12
C HIS A 361 20.60 -4.54 -21.93
N PRO A 362 20.56 -4.59 -23.29
CA PRO A 362 20.58 -3.40 -24.14
C PRO A 362 19.52 -2.36 -23.76
N ARG A 363 18.27 -2.78 -23.54
CA ARG A 363 17.17 -1.90 -23.09
C ARG A 363 17.48 -1.09 -21.83
N LEU A 364 18.16 -1.70 -20.86
CA LEU A 364 18.52 -1.00 -19.63
C LEU A 364 19.69 -0.07 -19.89
N GLN A 365 20.69 -0.53 -20.65
CA GLN A 365 21.90 0.24 -20.96
C GLN A 365 21.66 1.43 -21.89
N SER A 366 20.62 1.40 -22.73
CA SER A 366 20.23 2.51 -23.61
C SER A 366 19.21 3.47 -23.01
N SER A 367 18.71 3.21 -21.79
CA SER A 367 17.67 4.02 -21.16
C SER A 367 18.23 4.98 -20.10
N SER A 368 17.79 6.24 -20.18
CA SER A 368 17.98 7.30 -19.19
C SER A 368 16.95 7.27 -18.04
N ASP A 369 15.96 6.37 -18.08
CA ASP A 369 14.93 6.27 -17.04
C ASP A 369 15.57 6.07 -15.65
N ALA A 370 15.02 6.73 -14.63
CA ALA A 370 15.41 6.43 -13.25
C ALA A 370 14.98 5.01 -12.86
N VAL A 371 15.87 4.21 -12.26
CA VAL A 371 15.57 2.83 -11.85
C VAL A 371 15.97 2.55 -10.41
N VAL A 372 15.09 1.86 -9.70
CA VAL A 372 15.38 1.24 -8.41
C VAL A 372 15.54 -0.26 -8.63
N VAL A 373 16.76 -0.78 -8.43
CA VAL A 373 17.02 -2.23 -8.44
C VAL A 373 16.74 -2.76 -7.04
N TRP A 374 15.74 -3.64 -6.92
CA TRP A 374 15.24 -4.13 -5.64
C TRP A 374 15.69 -5.56 -5.39
N LEU A 375 16.61 -5.74 -4.44
CA LEU A 375 17.21 -7.02 -4.06
C LEU A 375 16.69 -7.46 -2.68
N ASN A 376 15.46 -7.95 -2.65
CA ASN A 376 14.89 -8.51 -1.42
C ASN A 376 15.61 -9.81 -1.04
N ASP A 377 16.01 -9.94 0.22
CA ASP A 377 16.84 -11.05 0.72
C ASP A 377 18.16 -11.18 -0.07
N LEU A 378 19.07 -10.20 0.13
CA LEU A 378 20.32 -10.04 -0.60
C LEU A 378 21.15 -11.33 -0.69
N GLN A 379 21.12 -12.19 0.33
CA GLN A 379 21.85 -13.46 0.34
C GLN A 379 21.54 -14.34 -0.89
N ARG A 380 20.33 -14.24 -1.46
CA ARG A 380 19.90 -14.98 -2.67
C ARG A 380 20.68 -14.57 -3.93
N TYR A 381 21.29 -13.40 -3.91
CA TYR A 381 22.09 -12.85 -5.00
C TYR A 381 23.59 -12.98 -4.74
N LEU A 382 24.02 -13.37 -3.54
CA LEU A 382 25.43 -13.43 -3.16
C LEU A 382 25.98 -14.85 -3.15
N THR A 383 25.18 -15.85 -2.76
CA THR A 383 25.66 -17.22 -2.53
C THR A 383 24.77 -18.27 -3.17
N GLY A 384 25.31 -19.46 -3.43
CA GLY A 384 24.55 -20.61 -3.93
C GLY A 384 24.03 -20.48 -5.38
N ILE A 385 24.59 -19.54 -6.16
CA ILE A 385 24.20 -19.28 -7.55
C ILE A 385 25.42 -19.21 -8.48
N THR A 386 25.19 -19.39 -9.78
CA THR A 386 26.25 -19.43 -10.80
C THR A 386 26.86 -18.06 -11.08
N ASP A 387 26.07 -16.99 -10.95
CA ASP A 387 26.46 -15.62 -11.30
C ASP A 387 26.12 -14.66 -10.14
N PRO A 388 26.92 -14.67 -9.06
CA PRO A 388 26.66 -13.85 -7.88
C PRO A 388 26.84 -12.35 -8.16
N LEU A 389 26.19 -11.53 -7.35
CA LEU A 389 26.44 -10.11 -7.27
C LEU A 389 27.87 -9.89 -6.73
N THR A 390 28.72 -9.40 -7.61
CA THR A 390 30.09 -8.98 -7.33
C THR A 390 30.20 -7.45 -7.34
N PRO A 391 31.27 -6.85 -6.79
CA PRO A 391 31.52 -5.41 -6.90
C PRO A 391 31.50 -4.89 -8.35
N ALA A 392 32.04 -5.69 -9.29
CA ALA A 392 32.03 -5.34 -10.71
C ALA A 392 30.61 -5.33 -11.28
N LEU A 393 29.77 -6.30 -10.90
CA LEU A 393 28.37 -6.34 -11.32
C LEU A 393 27.55 -5.21 -10.69
N LEU A 394 27.79 -4.92 -9.40
CA LEU A 394 27.17 -3.79 -8.72
C LEU A 394 27.52 -2.46 -9.40
N THR A 395 28.79 -2.26 -9.73
CA THR A 395 29.27 -1.09 -10.46
C THR A 395 28.58 -0.97 -11.82
N ALA A 396 28.43 -2.07 -12.56
CA ALA A 396 27.74 -2.07 -13.85
C ALA A 396 26.26 -1.69 -13.75
N LEU A 397 25.57 -2.11 -12.69
CA LEU A 397 24.19 -1.71 -12.41
C LEU A 397 24.09 -0.21 -12.07
N LEU A 398 25.01 0.29 -11.24
CA LEU A 398 25.00 1.68 -10.77
C LEU A 398 25.48 2.69 -11.82
N SER A 399 26.28 2.25 -12.80
CA SER A 399 26.91 3.12 -13.83
C SER A 399 26.10 3.25 -15.13
N ARG A 400 24.82 2.86 -15.11
CA ARG A 400 23.91 3.02 -16.24
C ARG A 400 23.71 4.51 -16.58
N PRO A 401 23.39 4.90 -17.83
CA PRO A 401 23.15 6.30 -18.16
C PRO A 401 22.04 6.97 -17.34
N GLY A 402 20.97 6.23 -17.01
CA GLY A 402 19.90 6.68 -16.13
C GLY A 402 20.22 6.55 -14.64
N ASN A 403 19.71 7.49 -13.84
CA ASN A 403 19.88 7.49 -12.39
C ASN A 403 19.43 6.16 -11.77
N THR A 404 20.37 5.43 -11.16
CA THR A 404 20.09 4.10 -10.59
C THR A 404 20.45 4.05 -9.11
N VAL A 405 19.57 3.45 -8.30
CA VAL A 405 19.84 3.11 -6.90
C VAL A 405 19.56 1.62 -6.69
N VAL A 406 20.42 0.94 -5.93
CA VAL A 406 20.19 -0.46 -5.53
C VAL A 406 19.70 -0.46 -4.09
N VAL A 407 18.56 -1.08 -3.83
CA VAL A 407 18.02 -1.23 -2.47
C VAL A 407 17.93 -2.72 -2.15
N ALA A 408 18.52 -3.10 -1.03
CA ALA A 408 18.61 -4.49 -0.63
C ALA A 408 18.19 -4.68 0.84
N THR A 409 17.69 -5.87 1.15
CA THR A 409 17.37 -6.27 2.54
C THR A 409 18.20 -7.48 2.94
N LEU A 410 18.67 -7.53 4.18
CA LEU A 410 19.45 -8.65 4.71
C LEU A 410 19.09 -8.94 6.17
N ARG A 411 19.09 -10.22 6.55
CA ARG A 411 18.88 -10.64 7.93
C ARG A 411 20.16 -10.48 8.75
N THR A 412 20.05 -10.13 10.03
CA THR A 412 21.21 -9.95 10.91
C THR A 412 22.06 -11.22 11.00
N GLU A 413 21.41 -12.38 11.06
CA GLU A 413 22.04 -13.71 11.15
C GLU A 413 22.85 -14.02 9.88
N GLU A 414 22.27 -13.75 8.72
CA GLU A 414 22.94 -13.90 7.42
C GLU A 414 24.10 -12.91 7.25
N ARG A 415 23.97 -11.68 7.73
CA ARG A 415 25.09 -10.73 7.76
C ARG A 415 26.26 -11.27 8.58
N VAL A 416 26.00 -11.84 9.77
CA VAL A 416 27.03 -12.44 10.62
C VAL A 416 27.68 -13.63 9.92
N ARG A 417 26.87 -14.50 9.30
CA ARG A 417 27.36 -15.67 8.55
C ARG A 417 28.27 -15.28 7.38
N LEU A 418 27.86 -14.30 6.59
CA LEU A 418 28.64 -13.77 5.46
C LEU A 418 29.93 -13.05 5.90
N ARG A 419 30.01 -12.60 7.15
CA ARG A 419 31.24 -11.99 7.69
C ARG A 419 32.16 -13.01 8.37
N SER A 420 31.67 -14.19 8.75
CA SER A 420 32.43 -15.17 9.53
C SER A 420 33.16 -16.25 8.70
N HIS A 421 32.74 -16.51 7.46
CA HIS A 421 33.35 -17.54 6.60
C HIS A 421 34.41 -16.95 5.65
N ASP A 422 35.52 -17.66 5.42
CA ASP A 422 36.68 -17.14 4.67
C ASP A 422 36.89 -17.69 3.26
N ASP A 423 35.87 -18.34 2.69
CA ASP A 423 35.92 -18.75 1.28
C ASP A 423 35.82 -17.56 0.31
N GLU A 424 36.21 -17.79 -0.96
CA GLU A 424 36.29 -16.77 -2.00
C GLU A 424 34.94 -16.13 -2.36
N LEU A 425 33.87 -16.93 -2.41
CA LEU A 425 32.50 -16.44 -2.62
C LEU A 425 32.09 -15.48 -1.49
N THR A 426 32.46 -15.81 -0.27
CA THR A 426 32.18 -14.99 0.91
C THR A 426 33.05 -13.73 0.95
N ARG A 427 34.27 -13.75 0.39
CA ARG A 427 35.12 -12.54 0.22
C ARG A 427 34.50 -11.53 -0.74
N GLU A 428 34.01 -11.97 -1.90
CA GLU A 428 33.33 -11.08 -2.85
C GLU A 428 32.00 -10.55 -2.27
N ALA A 429 31.24 -11.39 -1.59
CA ALA A 429 30.03 -10.96 -0.89
C ALA A 429 30.33 -9.88 0.17
N ARG A 430 31.41 -10.02 0.95
CA ARG A 430 31.85 -9.01 1.93
C ARG A 430 32.15 -7.66 1.28
N ARG A 431 32.83 -7.65 0.13
CA ARG A 431 33.13 -6.42 -0.61
C ARG A 431 31.86 -5.69 -1.05
N VAL A 432 30.86 -6.41 -1.54
CA VAL A 432 29.54 -5.84 -1.88
C VAL A 432 28.87 -5.21 -0.65
N LEU A 433 28.95 -5.86 0.51
CA LEU A 433 28.42 -5.31 1.76
C LEU A 433 29.17 -4.05 2.22
N GLU A 434 30.49 -3.99 2.00
CA GLU A 434 31.33 -2.83 2.34
C GLU A 434 31.04 -1.60 1.46
N GLU A 435 30.59 -1.80 0.21
CA GLU A 435 30.18 -0.72 -0.69
C GLU A 435 28.79 -0.15 -0.38
N ALA A 436 27.96 -0.89 0.35
CA ALA A 436 26.60 -0.51 0.66
C ALA A 436 26.52 0.50 1.83
N THR A 437 25.61 1.46 1.70
CA THR A 437 25.21 2.32 2.83
C THR A 437 24.24 1.53 3.71
N GLU A 438 24.72 1.08 4.86
CA GLU A 438 23.97 0.22 5.76
C GLU A 438 23.05 1.02 6.70
N VAL A 439 21.79 0.59 6.80
CA VAL A 439 20.81 1.11 7.75
C VAL A 439 20.27 -0.04 8.58
N GLU A 440 20.61 -0.06 9.86
CA GLU A 440 20.09 -1.05 10.81
C GLU A 440 18.67 -0.73 11.24
N LEU A 441 17.81 -1.75 11.29
CA LEU A 441 16.41 -1.68 11.66
C LEU A 441 16.10 -2.73 12.73
N GLY A 442 15.72 -2.29 13.93
CA GLY A 442 15.18 -3.15 14.98
C GLY A 442 13.67 -3.40 14.83
N PRO A 443 13.05 -4.31 15.59
CA PRO A 443 11.60 -4.37 15.78
C PRO A 443 11.05 -3.09 16.42
N THR A 444 9.77 -2.78 16.20
CA THR A 444 9.12 -1.61 16.80
C THR A 444 9.00 -1.71 18.32
N SER A 445 9.00 -2.93 18.88
CA SER A 445 9.02 -3.18 20.32
C SER A 445 10.33 -2.77 21.00
N ASP A 446 11.40 -2.53 20.25
CA ASP A 446 12.67 -2.07 20.82
C ASP A 446 12.61 -0.56 21.18
N ASN A 447 11.56 0.17 20.78
CA ASN A 447 11.37 1.59 21.10
C ASN A 447 9.92 1.89 21.55
N PRO A 448 9.71 2.43 22.76
CA PRO A 448 8.36 2.71 23.28
C PRO A 448 7.52 3.66 22.42
N ALA A 449 8.13 4.64 21.74
CA ALA A 449 7.39 5.59 20.91
C ALA A 449 6.92 4.94 19.59
N GLU A 450 7.77 4.14 18.96
CA GLU A 450 7.36 3.35 17.79
C GLU A 450 6.29 2.31 18.14
N GLN A 451 6.43 1.64 19.28
CA GLN A 451 5.46 0.66 19.77
C GLN A 451 4.10 1.31 20.09
N ALA A 452 4.10 2.48 20.74
CA ALA A 452 2.88 3.24 20.99
C ALA A 452 2.22 3.73 19.69
N ALA A 453 3.01 4.23 18.73
CA ALA A 453 2.50 4.63 17.42
C ALA A 453 1.90 3.44 16.66
N ALA A 454 2.54 2.27 16.72
CA ALA A 454 2.01 1.04 16.14
C ALA A 454 0.70 0.61 16.82
N GLN A 455 0.62 0.68 18.16
CA GLN A 455 -0.59 0.32 18.90
C GLN A 455 -1.76 1.27 18.59
N GLN A 456 -1.49 2.56 18.44
CA GLN A 456 -2.49 3.55 18.03
C GLN A 456 -2.99 3.29 16.60
N THR A 457 -2.08 2.90 15.71
CA THR A 457 -2.37 2.63 14.31
C THR A 457 -3.13 1.32 14.13
N TYR A 458 -2.83 0.31 14.95
CA TYR A 458 -3.44 -1.01 14.93
C TYR A 458 -4.07 -1.35 16.30
N PRO A 459 -5.18 -0.69 16.68
CA PRO A 459 -5.76 -0.82 18.03
C PRO A 459 -6.26 -2.23 18.35
N GLY A 460 -6.57 -3.04 17.32
CA GLY A 460 -7.00 -4.43 17.46
C GLY A 460 -5.87 -5.46 17.49
N GLN A 461 -4.61 -5.04 17.68
CA GLN A 461 -3.46 -5.93 17.83
C GLN A 461 -2.90 -5.81 19.25
N ASP A 462 -2.44 -6.93 19.83
CA ASP A 462 -1.63 -6.90 21.05
C ASP A 462 -0.15 -6.76 20.68
N LEU A 463 0.35 -5.52 20.75
CA LEU A 463 1.75 -5.22 20.46
C LEU A 463 2.59 -5.09 21.73
N THR A 464 2.12 -5.54 22.89
CA THR A 464 2.83 -5.35 24.17
C THR A 464 4.12 -6.17 24.26
N THR A 465 4.11 -7.37 23.66
CA THR A 465 5.22 -8.33 23.73
C THR A 465 6.14 -8.25 22.51
N TYR A 466 5.57 -7.98 21.33
CA TYR A 466 6.25 -8.13 20.05
C TYR A 466 6.10 -6.90 19.17
N GLY A 467 7.07 -6.69 18.28
CA GLY A 467 6.98 -5.63 17.30
C GLY A 467 5.85 -5.87 16.30
N LEU A 468 5.30 -4.80 15.74
CA LEU A 468 4.23 -4.81 14.74
C LEU A 468 4.49 -5.82 13.61
N ALA A 469 5.66 -5.78 13.00
CA ALA A 469 5.95 -6.66 11.87
C ALA A 469 6.09 -8.13 12.29
N GLU A 470 6.54 -8.41 13.51
CA GLU A 470 6.57 -9.79 14.05
C GLU A 470 5.14 -10.29 14.28
N GLN A 471 4.27 -9.43 14.81
CA GLN A 471 2.86 -9.72 15.00
C GLN A 471 2.13 -9.96 13.67
N LEU A 472 2.27 -9.06 12.71
CA LEU A 472 1.54 -9.16 11.44
C LEU A 472 2.07 -10.24 10.51
N ALA A 473 3.39 -10.44 10.47
CA ALA A 473 4.03 -11.29 9.46
C ALA A 473 4.59 -12.61 10.02
N GLY A 474 4.74 -12.76 11.34
CA GLY A 474 5.03 -14.03 12.01
C GLY A 474 3.76 -14.85 12.27
N ALA A 475 2.62 -14.18 12.51
CA ALA A 475 1.35 -14.81 12.80
C ALA A 475 0.87 -15.85 11.77
N PRO A 476 0.84 -15.57 10.44
CA PRO A 476 0.36 -16.55 9.47
C PRO A 476 1.25 -17.80 9.41
N TYR A 477 2.56 -17.64 9.64
CA TYR A 477 3.50 -18.75 9.67
C TYR A 477 3.24 -19.65 10.87
N LEU A 478 3.14 -19.07 12.08
CA LEU A 478 2.85 -19.82 13.30
C LEU A 478 1.48 -20.52 13.22
N LEU A 479 0.46 -19.85 12.68
CA LEU A 479 -0.86 -20.46 12.49
C LEU A 479 -0.80 -21.66 11.54
N LYS A 480 -0.05 -21.54 10.43
CA LYS A 480 0.16 -22.66 9.51
C LYS A 480 0.88 -23.80 10.21
N GLN A 481 1.97 -23.53 10.92
CA GLN A 481 2.74 -24.54 11.64
C GLN A 481 1.88 -25.26 12.70
N TYR A 482 1.09 -24.52 13.47
CA TYR A 482 0.15 -25.07 14.45
C TYR A 482 -0.88 -26.01 13.81
N ARG A 483 -1.43 -25.62 12.65
CA ARG A 483 -2.40 -26.44 11.88
C ARG A 483 -1.74 -27.69 11.28
N ASP A 484 -0.55 -27.56 10.69
CA ASP A 484 0.20 -28.66 10.08
C ASP A 484 0.65 -29.68 11.15
N ALA A 485 1.02 -29.20 12.34
CA ALA A 485 1.42 -30.03 13.48
C ALA A 485 0.33 -31.03 13.89
N ARG A 486 -0.97 -30.71 13.70
CA ARG A 486 -2.06 -31.65 14.01
C ARG A 486 -1.88 -33.04 13.38
N ARG A 487 -1.28 -33.11 12.19
CA ARG A 487 -0.97 -34.37 11.51
C ARG A 487 0.50 -34.76 11.63
N ALA A 488 1.41 -33.79 11.50
CA ALA A 488 2.85 -34.05 11.43
C ALA A 488 3.47 -34.29 12.82
N ASP A 489 2.96 -33.66 13.87
CA ASP A 489 3.46 -33.71 15.24
C ASP A 489 2.30 -33.54 16.26
N PRO A 490 1.47 -34.58 16.46
CA PRO A 490 0.27 -34.49 17.30
C PRO A 490 0.54 -34.06 18.75
N LEU A 491 1.71 -34.42 19.31
CA LEU A 491 2.10 -34.02 20.66
C LEU A 491 2.36 -32.52 20.74
N LEU A 492 3.13 -31.95 19.81
CA LEU A 492 3.33 -30.50 19.74
C LEU A 492 1.99 -29.76 19.59
N HIS A 493 1.12 -30.26 18.72
CA HIS A 493 -0.19 -29.67 18.50
C HIS A 493 -1.04 -29.69 19.79
N ALA A 494 -1.10 -30.82 20.49
CA ALA A 494 -1.88 -30.95 21.72
C ALA A 494 -1.38 -30.03 22.84
N LEU A 495 -0.07 -29.87 23.00
CA LEU A 495 0.51 -28.94 23.98
C LEU A 495 0.15 -27.49 23.64
N VAL A 496 0.36 -27.06 22.40
CA VAL A 496 0.04 -25.69 21.98
C VAL A 496 -1.47 -25.41 22.08
N GLN A 497 -2.32 -26.35 21.63
CA GLN A 497 -3.77 -26.23 21.74
C GLN A 497 -4.24 -26.11 23.20
N THR A 498 -3.62 -26.87 24.11
CA THR A 498 -3.96 -26.82 25.54
C THR A 498 -3.65 -25.47 26.15
N ALA A 499 -2.50 -24.87 25.83
CA ALA A 499 -2.18 -23.52 26.29
C ALA A 499 -3.12 -22.45 25.70
N ILE A 500 -3.53 -22.62 24.43
CA ILE A 500 -4.56 -21.79 23.79
C ILE A 500 -5.86 -21.90 24.57
N ASP A 501 -6.37 -23.12 24.75
CA ASP A 501 -7.66 -23.33 25.42
C ASP A 501 -7.62 -22.91 26.89
N TRP A 502 -6.50 -23.07 27.60
CA TRP A 502 -6.30 -22.54 28.95
C TRP A 502 -6.56 -21.03 29.03
N THR A 503 -6.12 -20.28 28.02
CA THR A 503 -6.40 -18.84 27.94
C THR A 503 -7.87 -18.60 27.59
N ARG A 504 -8.43 -19.38 26.66
CA ARG A 504 -9.82 -19.22 26.21
C ARG A 504 -10.86 -19.59 27.27
N VAL A 505 -10.53 -20.47 28.22
CA VAL A 505 -11.37 -20.73 29.39
C VAL A 505 -11.34 -19.60 30.42
N GLY A 506 -10.55 -18.54 30.22
CA GLY A 506 -10.53 -17.36 31.08
C GLY A 506 -9.56 -17.44 32.25
N MET A 507 -8.58 -18.35 32.24
CA MET A 507 -7.55 -18.38 33.28
C MET A 507 -6.65 -17.14 33.18
N PRO A 508 -6.54 -16.32 34.25
CA PRO A 508 -5.79 -15.05 34.19
C PRO A 508 -4.27 -15.25 34.20
N VAL A 509 -3.81 -16.40 34.72
CA VAL A 509 -2.40 -16.76 34.80
C VAL A 509 -2.04 -17.68 33.64
N PRO A 510 -0.91 -17.45 32.93
CA PRO A 510 -0.44 -18.36 31.89
C PRO A 510 -0.25 -19.78 32.44
N ILE A 511 -0.43 -20.81 31.60
CA ILE A 511 -0.48 -22.20 32.06
C ILE A 511 0.87 -22.64 32.67
N PRO A 512 0.92 -23.14 33.91
CA PRO A 512 2.14 -23.74 34.47
C PRO A 512 2.65 -24.92 33.64
N GLU A 513 3.97 -25.11 33.57
CA GLU A 513 4.57 -26.20 32.80
C GLU A 513 4.00 -27.58 33.18
N THR A 514 3.78 -27.82 34.47
CA THR A 514 3.18 -29.07 34.97
C THR A 514 1.77 -29.28 34.42
N ASP A 515 0.94 -28.25 34.44
CA ASP A 515 -0.44 -28.33 33.96
C ASP A 515 -0.50 -28.44 32.43
N LEU A 516 0.43 -27.79 31.73
CA LEU A 516 0.57 -27.92 30.28
C LEU A 516 0.91 -29.36 29.88
N VAL A 517 1.82 -29.99 30.62
CA VAL A 517 2.20 -31.39 30.39
C VAL A 517 1.01 -32.31 30.69
N ASP A 518 0.42 -32.19 31.88
CA ASP A 518 -0.65 -33.09 32.33
C ASP A 518 -1.88 -33.00 31.42
N LEU A 519 -2.36 -31.78 31.16
CA LEU A 519 -3.56 -31.55 30.35
C LEU A 519 -3.29 -31.78 28.86
N GLY A 520 -2.11 -31.41 28.37
CA GLY A 520 -1.74 -31.60 26.98
C GLY A 520 -1.56 -33.06 26.59
N VAL A 521 -0.94 -33.87 27.45
CA VAL A 521 -0.83 -35.32 27.25
C VAL A 521 -2.20 -35.98 27.36
N ALA A 522 -3.03 -35.60 28.35
CA ALA A 522 -4.39 -36.13 28.46
C ALA A 522 -5.22 -35.81 27.21
N ALA A 523 -5.14 -34.59 26.67
CA ALA A 523 -5.80 -34.19 25.44
C ALA A 523 -5.30 -35.01 24.23
N LEU A 524 -3.99 -35.22 24.11
CA LEU A 524 -3.42 -36.09 23.07
C LEU A 524 -4.01 -37.50 23.15
N LEU A 525 -3.92 -38.15 24.31
CA LEU A 525 -4.33 -39.54 24.50
C LEU A 525 -5.83 -39.74 24.31
N SER A 526 -6.65 -38.72 24.54
CA SER A 526 -8.10 -38.78 24.26
C SER A 526 -8.41 -38.95 22.76
N THR A 527 -7.54 -38.45 21.88
CA THR A 527 -7.70 -38.52 20.42
C THR A 527 -6.78 -39.56 19.77
N ARG A 528 -5.66 -39.88 20.42
CA ARG A 528 -4.63 -40.82 19.97
C ARG A 528 -4.21 -41.76 21.12
N PRO A 529 -5.07 -42.71 21.52
CA PRO A 529 -4.74 -43.68 22.57
C PRO A 529 -3.59 -44.62 22.21
N ASP A 530 -3.19 -44.65 20.92
CA ASP A 530 -2.08 -45.43 20.39
C ASP A 530 -0.70 -44.84 20.69
N MET A 531 -0.64 -43.57 21.12
CA MET A 531 0.62 -42.89 21.42
C MET A 531 1.01 -43.06 22.88
N ASP A 532 2.32 -43.08 23.15
CA ASP A 532 2.90 -43.14 24.50
C ASP A 532 4.09 -42.16 24.58
N PRO A 533 3.84 -40.86 24.77
CA PRO A 533 4.89 -39.84 24.74
C PRO A 533 5.78 -39.91 25.98
N THR A 534 7.09 -40.02 25.81
CA THR A 534 8.04 -40.02 26.92
C THR A 534 8.24 -38.62 27.51
N PRO A 535 8.71 -38.48 28.77
CA PRO A 535 9.08 -37.18 29.34
C PRO A 535 10.10 -36.41 28.49
N GLU A 536 11.03 -37.11 27.85
CA GLU A 536 11.98 -36.55 26.90
C GLU A 536 11.28 -35.99 25.65
N ASP A 537 10.32 -36.73 25.07
CA ASP A 537 9.54 -36.26 23.91
C ASP A 537 8.78 -34.98 24.26
N ILE A 538 8.10 -34.98 25.41
CA ILE A 538 7.31 -33.84 25.89
C ILE A 538 8.20 -32.62 26.09
N SER A 539 9.34 -32.78 26.77
CA SER A 539 10.30 -31.71 26.99
C SER A 539 10.84 -31.15 25.67
N ALA A 540 11.14 -32.03 24.70
CA ALA A 540 11.58 -31.62 23.38
C ALA A 540 10.49 -30.82 22.63
N LYS A 541 9.22 -31.22 22.71
CA LYS A 541 8.12 -30.48 22.06
C LYS A 541 7.82 -29.15 22.74
N ILE A 542 7.95 -29.05 24.06
CA ILE A 542 7.86 -27.77 24.76
C ILE A 542 8.98 -26.83 24.28
N VAL A 543 10.22 -27.33 24.14
CA VAL A 543 11.33 -26.55 23.58
C VAL A 543 11.02 -26.08 22.17
N VAL A 544 10.46 -26.92 21.30
CA VAL A 544 10.02 -26.51 19.95
C VAL A 544 8.96 -25.42 20.03
N ALA A 545 7.93 -25.57 20.87
CA ALA A 545 6.83 -24.63 20.98
C ALA A 545 7.26 -23.22 21.43
N ARG A 546 8.30 -23.13 22.26
CA ARG A 546 8.87 -21.86 22.78
C ARG A 546 10.06 -21.31 21.99
N THR A 547 10.51 -22.03 20.97
CA THR A 547 11.65 -21.58 20.14
C THR A 547 11.09 -20.91 18.89
N PRO A 548 11.40 -19.63 18.66
CA PRO A 548 10.97 -18.95 17.44
C PRO A 548 11.50 -19.68 16.20
N PRO A 549 10.63 -20.06 15.26
CA PRO A 549 11.05 -20.59 13.97
C PRO A 549 11.89 -19.56 13.19
N GLU A 550 12.80 -20.03 12.34
CA GLU A 550 13.75 -19.19 11.58
C GLU A 550 13.07 -18.05 10.78
N ASP A 551 11.87 -18.31 10.26
CA ASP A 551 11.11 -17.36 9.43
C ASP A 551 10.01 -16.61 10.19
N ALA A 552 9.84 -16.85 11.49
CA ALA A 552 8.79 -16.22 12.28
C ALA A 552 9.24 -14.92 12.98
N GLY A 553 10.55 -14.61 13.02
CA GLY A 553 11.05 -13.49 13.83
C GLY A 553 11.26 -13.92 15.28
N ARG A 554 10.99 -13.05 16.26
CA ARG A 554 11.08 -13.43 17.68
C ARG A 554 9.83 -14.15 18.20
N VAL A 555 8.76 -14.28 17.41
CA VAL A 555 7.52 -14.91 17.87
C VAL A 555 7.65 -16.43 17.94
N ALA A 556 7.17 -17.00 19.03
CA ALA A 556 7.04 -18.45 19.23
C ALA A 556 5.55 -18.82 19.40
N SER A 557 5.23 -20.12 19.34
CA SER A 557 3.85 -20.56 19.63
C SER A 557 3.49 -20.31 21.10
N LEU A 558 4.47 -20.49 22.00
CA LEU A 558 4.34 -20.30 23.44
C LEU A 558 5.43 -19.37 23.99
N ASP A 559 5.02 -18.27 24.61
CA ASP A 559 5.87 -17.37 25.38
C ASP A 559 6.16 -17.93 26.76
N THR A 560 7.44 -17.96 27.14
CA THR A 560 7.83 -18.36 28.49
C THR A 560 7.70 -17.19 29.45
N VAL A 561 6.83 -17.30 30.45
CA VAL A 561 6.64 -16.32 31.52
C VAL A 561 7.06 -16.95 32.84
N ARG A 562 7.87 -16.24 33.65
CA ARG A 562 8.21 -16.68 35.01
C ARG A 562 7.37 -15.91 36.03
N LEU A 563 6.65 -16.64 36.87
CA LEU A 563 5.92 -16.08 38.00
C LEU A 563 6.89 -15.66 39.12
N PRO A 564 6.45 -14.84 40.10
CA PRO A 564 7.30 -14.38 41.21
C PRO A 564 7.96 -15.51 42.02
N ASP A 565 7.29 -16.65 42.15
CA ASP A 565 7.79 -17.88 42.79
C ASP A 565 8.77 -18.69 41.91
N ARG A 566 9.12 -18.16 40.73
CA ARG A 566 9.95 -18.76 39.68
C ARG A 566 9.32 -19.91 38.92
N THR A 567 8.04 -20.21 39.15
CA THR A 567 7.26 -21.17 38.37
C THR A 567 7.29 -20.75 36.91
N ARG A 568 7.63 -21.71 36.04
CA ARG A 568 7.64 -21.49 34.59
C ARG A 568 6.23 -21.72 34.06
N THR A 569 5.75 -20.74 33.32
CA THR A 569 4.42 -20.73 32.72
C THR A 569 4.50 -20.39 31.25
N TYR A 570 3.44 -20.68 30.50
CA TYR A 570 3.38 -20.50 29.07
C TYR A 570 2.15 -19.70 28.65
N ARG A 571 2.37 -18.64 27.87
CA ARG A 571 1.30 -17.87 27.23
C ARG A 571 1.26 -18.20 25.74
N PRO A 572 0.12 -18.61 25.18
CA PRO A 572 0.02 -18.80 23.74
C PRO A 572 0.16 -17.47 23.00
N PHE A 573 0.73 -17.51 21.80
CA PHE A 573 0.74 -16.37 20.92
C PHE A 573 -0.71 -15.94 20.61
N SER A 574 -1.05 -14.68 20.90
CA SER A 574 -2.44 -14.18 20.93
C SER A 574 -3.18 -14.36 19.60
N TYR A 575 -2.47 -14.31 18.48
CA TYR A 575 -3.06 -14.60 17.17
C TYR A 575 -3.60 -16.03 17.04
N LEU A 576 -2.94 -17.02 17.68
CA LEU A 576 -3.42 -18.40 17.66
C LEU A 576 -4.72 -18.54 18.48
N VAL A 577 -4.81 -17.81 19.60
CA VAL A 577 -6.03 -17.73 20.42
C VAL A 577 -7.17 -17.15 19.62
N ALA A 578 -6.95 -16.00 18.98
CA ALA A 578 -7.97 -15.34 18.18
C ALA A 578 -8.37 -16.16 16.94
N ALA A 579 -7.44 -16.89 16.33
CA ALA A 579 -7.74 -17.80 15.23
C ALA A 579 -8.70 -18.93 15.65
N ASP A 580 -8.48 -19.51 16.84
CA ASP A 580 -9.36 -20.55 17.40
C ASP A 580 -10.67 -19.98 17.98
N ASP A 581 -10.73 -18.69 18.34
CA ASP A 581 -11.95 -17.96 18.71
C ASP A 581 -12.76 -17.44 17.50
N GLY A 582 -12.39 -17.83 16.28
CA GLY A 582 -13.21 -17.59 15.08
C GLY A 582 -12.81 -16.36 14.26
N GLN A 583 -11.67 -15.73 14.52
CA GLN A 583 -11.17 -14.66 13.65
C GLN A 583 -10.94 -15.13 12.20
N THR A 584 -10.69 -16.43 12.01
CA THR A 584 -10.41 -17.02 10.68
C THR A 584 -11.47 -18.03 10.22
N GLY A 585 -12.64 -18.07 10.87
CA GLY A 585 -13.71 -19.04 10.59
C GLY A 585 -14.64 -19.25 11.78
N GLU A 586 -15.31 -20.40 11.86
CA GLU A 586 -16.09 -20.75 13.05
C GLU A 586 -15.17 -20.96 14.27
N PRO A 587 -15.55 -20.48 15.47
CA PRO A 587 -14.80 -20.74 16.69
C PRO A 587 -14.67 -22.24 16.96
N ARG A 588 -13.48 -22.70 17.32
CA ARG A 588 -13.25 -24.09 17.70
C ARG A 588 -13.86 -24.35 19.09
N PRO A 589 -14.63 -25.45 19.29
CA PRO A 589 -15.12 -25.81 20.61
C PRO A 589 -13.96 -26.09 21.58
N ILE A 590 -14.12 -25.65 22.83
CA ILE A 590 -13.23 -25.97 23.94
C ILE A 590 -13.73 -27.28 24.56
N PRO A 591 -12.85 -28.27 24.84
CA PRO A 591 -13.26 -29.52 25.48
C PRO A 591 -13.93 -29.28 26.85
N ASP A 592 -15.08 -29.93 27.10
CA ASP A 592 -15.86 -29.75 28.34
C ASP A 592 -15.05 -30.07 29.60
N ASN A 593 -14.21 -31.10 29.54
CA ASN A 593 -13.35 -31.51 30.65
C ASN A 593 -12.32 -30.44 31.02
N LEU A 594 -11.90 -29.59 30.09
CA LEU A 594 -10.88 -28.58 30.36
C LEU A 594 -11.41 -27.48 31.28
N TRP A 595 -12.70 -27.11 31.17
CA TRP A 595 -13.33 -26.17 32.10
C TRP A 595 -13.23 -26.67 33.55
N ASP A 596 -13.50 -27.96 33.76
CA ASP A 596 -13.42 -28.58 35.08
C ASP A 596 -11.99 -28.68 35.61
N GLU A 597 -11.05 -29.03 34.74
CA GLU A 597 -9.63 -29.08 35.10
C GLU A 597 -9.06 -27.70 35.42
N ALA A 598 -9.49 -26.66 34.71
CA ALA A 598 -9.13 -25.28 35.02
C ALA A 598 -9.69 -24.85 36.38
N LEU A 599 -10.96 -25.17 36.68
CA LEU A 599 -11.59 -24.83 37.96
C LEU A 599 -10.93 -25.52 39.16
N LYS A 600 -10.45 -26.75 39.02
CA LYS A 600 -9.67 -27.43 40.08
C LYS A 600 -8.38 -26.69 40.46
N ARG A 601 -7.85 -25.89 39.54
CA ARG A 601 -6.60 -25.12 39.69
C ARG A 601 -6.83 -23.63 39.92
N ALA A 602 -8.08 -23.18 39.77
CA ALA A 602 -8.45 -21.78 39.88
C ALA A 602 -8.53 -21.35 41.36
N ASP A 603 -7.92 -20.21 41.67
CA ASP A 603 -8.26 -19.46 42.87
C ASP A 603 -9.61 -18.73 42.68
N ILE A 604 -9.99 -17.92 43.66
CA ILE A 604 -11.29 -17.25 43.70
C ILE A 604 -11.48 -16.32 42.49
N ASP A 605 -10.45 -15.53 42.15
CA ASP A 605 -10.50 -14.55 41.06
C ASP A 605 -10.41 -15.23 39.68
N ALA A 606 -9.62 -16.29 39.59
CA ALA A 606 -9.56 -17.13 38.40
C ALA A 606 -10.90 -17.83 38.14
N ALA A 607 -11.57 -18.37 39.18
CA ALA A 607 -12.88 -18.99 39.02
C ALA A 607 -13.95 -17.98 38.57
N PHE A 608 -13.89 -16.74 39.06
CA PHE A 608 -14.74 -15.65 38.57
C PHE A 608 -14.45 -15.31 37.09
N SER A 609 -13.17 -15.26 36.71
CA SER A 609 -12.75 -15.01 35.32
C SER A 609 -13.19 -16.13 34.37
N VAL A 610 -13.06 -17.39 34.81
CA VAL A 610 -13.55 -18.57 34.08
C VAL A 610 -15.06 -18.51 33.89
N SER A 611 -15.81 -18.06 34.92
CA SER A 611 -17.25 -17.90 34.80
C SER A 611 -17.65 -16.88 33.72
N ALA A 612 -16.93 -15.75 33.63
CA ALA A 612 -17.21 -14.74 32.63
C ALA A 612 -16.91 -15.28 31.21
N ALA A 613 -15.74 -15.91 31.04
CA ALA A 613 -15.34 -16.50 29.76
C ALA A 613 -16.28 -17.62 29.29
N ALA A 614 -16.81 -18.42 30.22
CA ALA A 614 -17.81 -19.45 29.94
C ALA A 614 -19.15 -18.84 29.51
N TYR A 615 -19.61 -17.78 30.19
CA TYR A 615 -20.84 -17.07 29.84
C TYR A 615 -20.76 -16.40 28.46
N GLU A 616 -19.65 -15.74 28.12
CA GLU A 616 -19.41 -15.14 26.80
C GLU A 616 -19.44 -16.18 25.66
N ARG A 617 -19.08 -17.43 25.97
CA ARG A 617 -19.05 -18.55 25.02
C ARG A 617 -20.30 -19.43 25.09
N ASP A 618 -21.35 -18.94 25.75
CA ASP A 618 -22.64 -19.64 25.92
C ASP A 618 -22.53 -21.03 26.58
N ASN A 619 -21.45 -21.27 27.36
CA ASN A 619 -21.30 -22.48 28.16
C ASN A 619 -21.89 -22.26 29.55
N MET A 620 -23.22 -22.32 29.63
CA MET A 620 -23.97 -22.03 30.85
C MET A 620 -23.60 -22.97 32.01
N ALA A 621 -23.35 -24.25 31.72
CA ALA A 621 -22.97 -25.24 32.72
C ALA A 621 -21.60 -24.92 33.37
N ALA A 622 -20.60 -24.53 32.57
CA ALA A 622 -19.31 -24.08 33.10
C ALA A 622 -19.44 -22.75 33.84
N ALA A 623 -20.23 -21.80 33.32
CA ALA A 623 -20.46 -20.50 33.94
C ALA A 623 -21.07 -20.63 35.35
N VAL A 624 -22.13 -21.44 35.50
CA VAL A 624 -22.78 -21.70 36.80
C VAL A 624 -21.81 -22.34 37.77
N ARG A 625 -21.09 -23.40 37.37
CA ARG A 625 -20.12 -24.09 38.24
C ARG A 625 -18.99 -23.16 38.70
N ALA A 626 -18.43 -22.39 37.79
CA ALA A 626 -17.35 -21.44 38.06
C ALA A 626 -17.81 -20.31 39.01
N SER A 627 -18.98 -19.71 38.72
CA SER A 627 -19.60 -18.72 39.61
C SER A 627 -19.90 -19.28 40.98
N GLN A 628 -20.39 -20.52 41.07
CA GLN A 628 -20.67 -21.20 42.35
C GLN A 628 -19.42 -21.43 43.17
N GLN A 629 -18.33 -21.86 42.57
CA GLN A 629 -17.04 -22.02 43.26
C GLN A 629 -16.54 -20.69 43.83
N ALA A 630 -16.52 -19.63 43.02
CA ALA A 630 -16.06 -18.30 43.47
C ALA A 630 -17.00 -17.68 44.52
N ALA A 631 -18.32 -17.81 44.34
CA ALA A 631 -19.33 -17.28 45.27
C ALA A 631 -19.30 -18.01 46.63
N ALA A 632 -19.14 -19.34 46.64
CA ALA A 632 -18.99 -20.12 47.85
C ALA A 632 -17.73 -19.76 48.64
N ALA A 633 -16.68 -19.32 47.95
CA ALA A 633 -15.45 -18.80 48.54
C ALA A 633 -15.55 -17.32 49.00
N GLY A 634 -16.71 -16.68 48.84
CA GLY A 634 -16.98 -15.33 49.34
C GLY A 634 -16.84 -14.21 48.30
N HIS A 635 -16.59 -14.52 47.02
CA HIS A 635 -16.49 -13.48 45.99
C HIS A 635 -17.85 -12.85 45.72
N THR A 636 -17.98 -11.56 46.04
CA THR A 636 -19.25 -10.83 45.97
C THR A 636 -19.79 -10.70 44.54
N GLY A 637 -18.93 -10.38 43.57
CA GLY A 637 -19.32 -10.31 42.15
C GLY A 637 -19.79 -11.65 41.58
N ALA A 638 -19.12 -12.76 41.90
CA ALA A 638 -19.53 -14.11 41.53
C ALA A 638 -20.89 -14.49 42.14
N ALA A 639 -21.16 -14.15 43.40
CA ALA A 639 -22.46 -14.39 44.02
C ALA A 639 -23.59 -13.63 43.29
N PHE A 640 -23.35 -12.37 42.92
CA PHE A 640 -24.28 -11.62 42.08
C PHE A 640 -24.49 -12.29 40.71
N ASN A 641 -23.39 -12.62 40.00
CA ASN A 641 -23.47 -13.26 38.68
C ASN A 641 -24.21 -14.60 38.75
N LEU A 642 -23.93 -15.43 39.76
CA LEU A 642 -24.62 -16.69 39.97
C LEU A 642 -26.12 -16.49 40.15
N GLY A 643 -26.53 -15.49 40.95
CA GLY A 643 -27.94 -15.15 41.10
C GLY A 643 -28.60 -14.83 39.75
N VAL A 644 -27.93 -14.05 38.89
CA VAL A 644 -28.40 -13.76 37.53
C VAL A 644 -28.49 -15.02 36.67
N LEU A 645 -27.46 -15.87 36.67
CA LEU A 645 -27.47 -17.11 35.89
C LEU A 645 -28.63 -18.01 36.29
N LEU A 646 -28.86 -18.18 37.59
CA LEU A 646 -29.91 -19.05 38.12
C LEU A 646 -31.33 -18.49 37.88
N ALA A 647 -31.51 -17.16 37.99
CA ALA A 647 -32.82 -16.53 37.82
C ALA A 647 -33.22 -16.30 36.36
N ASP A 648 -32.26 -16.01 35.47
CA ASP A 648 -32.54 -15.50 34.13
C ASP A 648 -32.04 -16.39 33.00
N ARG A 649 -31.09 -17.29 33.27
CA ARG A 649 -30.39 -18.06 32.22
C ARG A 649 -30.59 -19.57 32.30
N LEU A 650 -31.09 -20.09 33.42
CA LEU A 650 -31.56 -21.46 33.50
C LEU A 650 -33.01 -21.57 33.03
N ASP A 651 -33.32 -22.69 32.38
CA ASP A 651 -34.67 -23.08 32.00
C ASP A 651 -34.98 -24.50 32.51
N PRO A 652 -35.83 -24.66 33.55
CA PRO A 652 -36.49 -23.59 34.31
C PRO A 652 -35.54 -22.83 35.26
N PRO A 653 -35.86 -21.58 35.64
CA PRO A 653 -35.10 -20.82 36.64
C PRO A 653 -35.10 -21.45 38.03
N ASP A 654 -33.99 -21.28 38.78
CA ASP A 654 -33.88 -21.62 40.20
C ASP A 654 -33.90 -20.34 41.06
N LEU A 655 -35.11 -19.82 41.30
CA LEU A 655 -35.31 -18.57 42.03
C LEU A 655 -34.95 -18.67 43.52
N SER A 656 -35.05 -19.87 44.11
CA SER A 656 -34.73 -20.09 45.52
C SER A 656 -33.22 -19.99 45.75
N GLU A 657 -32.41 -20.62 44.91
CA GLU A 657 -30.97 -20.53 45.01
C GLU A 657 -30.47 -19.15 44.54
N ALA A 658 -31.09 -18.55 43.52
CA ALA A 658 -30.79 -17.18 43.10
C ALA A 658 -30.97 -16.16 44.23
N ARG A 659 -32.10 -16.26 44.97
CA ARG A 659 -32.38 -15.43 46.15
C ARG A 659 -31.24 -15.50 47.16
N ARG A 660 -30.77 -16.71 47.49
CA ARG A 660 -29.71 -16.93 48.49
C ARG A 660 -28.40 -16.23 48.09
N TRP A 661 -28.02 -16.31 46.82
CA TRP A 661 -26.80 -15.68 46.33
C TRP A 661 -26.91 -14.16 46.21
N TYR A 662 -28.08 -13.65 45.81
CA TYR A 662 -28.34 -12.22 45.86
C TYR A 662 -28.34 -11.67 47.29
N GLU A 663 -28.93 -12.38 48.25
CA GLU A 663 -28.88 -12.01 49.68
C GLU A 663 -27.44 -11.92 50.18
N GLN A 664 -26.60 -12.91 49.84
CA GLN A 664 -25.19 -12.90 50.20
C GLN A 664 -24.44 -11.71 49.58
N ALA A 665 -24.62 -11.45 48.28
CA ALA A 665 -23.95 -10.34 47.60
C ALA A 665 -24.45 -8.97 48.08
N ALA A 666 -25.76 -8.82 48.30
CA ALA A 666 -26.38 -7.59 48.80
C ALA A 666 -25.96 -7.29 50.25
N ALA A 667 -25.84 -8.31 51.10
CA ALA A 667 -25.32 -8.19 52.46
C ALA A 667 -23.84 -7.77 52.47
N ALA A 668 -23.06 -8.17 51.45
CA ALA A 668 -21.70 -7.71 51.24
C ALA A 668 -21.60 -6.31 50.58
N GLY A 669 -22.74 -5.63 50.35
CA GLY A 669 -22.79 -4.26 49.83
C GLY A 669 -22.90 -4.15 48.30
N HIS A 670 -23.15 -5.24 47.58
CA HIS A 670 -23.31 -5.19 46.12
C HIS A 670 -24.66 -4.57 45.72
N THR A 671 -24.62 -3.31 45.27
CA THR A 671 -25.82 -2.52 44.92
C THR A 671 -26.71 -3.20 43.87
N GLY A 672 -26.13 -3.73 42.79
CA GLY A 672 -26.90 -4.45 41.76
C GLY A 672 -27.56 -5.72 42.28
N ALA A 673 -26.98 -6.36 43.31
CA ALA A 673 -27.56 -7.56 43.91
C ALA A 673 -28.74 -7.20 44.81
N ALA A 674 -28.64 -6.10 45.57
CA ALA A 674 -29.75 -5.58 46.36
C ALA A 674 -30.93 -5.19 45.46
N PHE A 675 -30.67 -4.56 44.32
CA PHE A 675 -31.72 -4.25 43.34
C PHE A 675 -32.37 -5.53 42.76
N ASN A 676 -31.58 -6.49 42.27
CA ASN A 676 -32.11 -7.73 41.69
C ASN A 676 -32.81 -8.62 42.72
N LEU A 677 -32.37 -8.60 43.98
CA LEU A 677 -33.08 -9.24 45.08
C LEU A 677 -34.46 -8.59 45.31
N GLY A 678 -34.53 -7.26 45.28
CA GLY A 678 -35.79 -6.53 45.37
C GLY A 678 -36.77 -6.93 44.25
N LEU A 679 -36.28 -7.00 43.00
CA LEU A 679 -37.06 -7.48 41.84
C LEU A 679 -37.56 -8.91 42.03
N LEU A 680 -36.67 -9.81 42.45
CA LEU A 680 -37.03 -11.21 42.66
C LEU A 680 -38.14 -11.34 43.72
N LEU A 681 -38.01 -10.64 44.84
CA LEU A 681 -38.96 -10.69 45.96
C LEU A 681 -40.31 -10.04 45.63
N ALA A 682 -40.32 -8.95 44.87
CA ALA A 682 -41.55 -8.23 44.51
C ALA A 682 -42.35 -8.90 43.39
N ASP A 683 -41.67 -9.40 42.36
CA ASP A 683 -42.34 -9.71 41.09
C ASP A 683 -42.21 -11.18 40.65
N ARG A 684 -41.27 -11.95 41.23
CA ARG A 684 -40.94 -13.30 40.74
C ARG A 684 -41.21 -14.43 41.72
N LEU A 685 -41.51 -14.12 42.98
CA LEU A 685 -41.99 -15.10 43.96
C LEU A 685 -43.52 -15.12 44.01
N ASP A 686 -44.08 -16.30 44.28
CA ASP A 686 -45.51 -16.48 44.55
C ASP A 686 -45.70 -17.18 45.91
N PRO A 687 -46.19 -16.46 46.95
CA PRO A 687 -46.53 -15.03 46.96
C PRO A 687 -45.30 -14.11 47.03
N PRO A 688 -45.41 -12.84 46.60
CA PRO A 688 -44.38 -11.81 46.77
C PRO A 688 -44.05 -11.47 48.23
N ASP A 689 -42.81 -11.06 48.49
CA ASP A 689 -42.33 -10.52 49.77
C ASP A 689 -41.97 -9.03 49.64
N LEU A 690 -43.03 -8.21 49.61
CA LEU A 690 -42.92 -6.77 49.36
C LEU A 690 -42.19 -6.00 50.47
N GLU A 691 -42.22 -6.50 51.70
CA GLU A 691 -41.52 -5.86 52.83
C GLU A 691 -40.00 -5.98 52.65
N GLN A 692 -39.51 -7.19 52.34
CA GLN A 692 -38.09 -7.35 52.05
C GLN A 692 -37.69 -6.68 50.74
N ALA A 693 -38.56 -6.69 49.71
CA ALA A 693 -38.30 -5.96 48.48
C ALA A 693 -38.11 -4.45 48.73
N ARG A 694 -38.99 -3.82 49.51
CA ARG A 694 -38.86 -2.41 49.93
C ARG A 694 -37.51 -2.15 50.59
N ARG A 695 -37.08 -3.03 51.50
CA ARG A 695 -35.80 -2.88 52.21
C ARG A 695 -34.60 -2.92 51.24
N TRP A 696 -34.56 -3.89 50.34
CA TRP A 696 -33.43 -4.06 49.43
C TRP A 696 -33.39 -3.00 48.32
N TYR A 697 -34.56 -2.62 47.78
CA TYR A 697 -34.63 -1.44 46.91
C TYR A 697 -34.21 -0.16 47.64
N GLY A 698 -34.64 0.03 48.89
CA GLY A 698 -34.21 1.18 49.70
C GLY A 698 -32.69 1.23 49.89
N GLN A 699 -32.05 0.08 50.11
CA GLN A 699 -30.59 0.00 50.20
C GLN A 699 -29.91 0.36 48.87
N ALA A 700 -30.39 -0.16 47.73
CA ALA A 700 -29.83 0.15 46.42
C ALA A 700 -30.07 1.62 46.01
N ALA A 701 -31.25 2.15 46.30
CA ALA A 701 -31.63 3.55 46.08
C ALA A 701 -30.78 4.51 46.92
N ALA A 702 -30.54 4.19 48.19
CA ALA A 702 -29.64 4.96 49.06
C ALA A 702 -28.18 4.96 48.56
N ALA A 703 -27.77 3.91 47.83
CA ALA A 703 -26.47 3.84 47.16
C ALA A 703 -26.45 4.57 45.79
N GLY A 704 -27.54 5.26 45.40
CA GLY A 704 -27.63 6.04 44.18
C GLY A 704 -28.09 5.27 42.94
N TYR A 705 -28.62 4.04 43.10
CA TYR A 705 -29.09 3.25 41.95
C TYR A 705 -30.46 3.73 41.47
N THR A 706 -30.48 4.46 40.35
CA THR A 706 -31.69 5.14 39.82
C THR A 706 -32.85 4.17 39.57
N ASP A 707 -32.60 2.99 39.00
CA ASP A 707 -33.65 1.99 38.76
C ASP A 707 -34.26 1.47 40.07
N ALA A 708 -33.46 1.37 41.14
CA ALA A 708 -33.99 1.01 42.46
C ALA A 708 -34.86 2.12 43.06
N MET A 709 -34.51 3.40 42.85
CA MET A 709 -35.36 4.53 43.28
C MET A 709 -36.71 4.49 42.56
N ASN A 710 -36.71 4.27 41.25
CA ASN A 710 -37.93 4.17 40.46
C ASN A 710 -38.80 2.98 40.89
N ASN A 711 -38.20 1.79 41.06
CA ASN A 711 -38.94 0.59 41.46
C ASN A 711 -39.41 0.65 42.92
N LEU A 712 -38.67 1.32 43.80
CA LEU A 712 -39.15 1.61 45.15
C LEU A 712 -40.34 2.56 45.13
N GLY A 713 -40.30 3.59 44.28
CA GLY A 713 -41.45 4.47 44.04
C GLY A 713 -42.69 3.68 43.63
N PHE A 714 -42.53 2.80 42.64
CA PHE A 714 -43.61 1.95 42.14
C PHE A 714 -44.16 0.98 43.20
N LEU A 715 -43.29 0.30 43.94
CA LEU A 715 -43.69 -0.61 45.00
C LEU A 715 -44.55 0.12 46.05
N LEU A 716 -44.15 1.34 46.43
CA LEU A 716 -44.85 2.14 47.44
C LEU A 716 -46.17 2.72 46.94
N SER A 717 -46.30 3.05 45.66
CA SER A 717 -47.54 3.63 45.10
C SER A 717 -48.58 2.59 44.70
N ASP A 718 -48.16 1.40 44.24
CA ASP A 718 -49.04 0.46 43.55
C ASP A 718 -49.08 -0.95 44.16
N GLN A 719 -48.04 -1.38 44.89
CA GLN A 719 -47.95 -2.76 45.40
C GLN A 719 -48.18 -2.88 46.92
N THR A 720 -48.06 -1.80 47.69
CA THR A 720 -48.33 -1.79 49.15
C THR A 720 -49.78 -1.42 49.49
N ASP A 721 -50.33 -2.01 50.57
CA ASP A 721 -51.67 -1.69 51.08
C ASP A 721 -51.61 -1.28 52.57
N PRO A 722 -51.89 0.00 52.92
CA PRO A 722 -52.22 1.10 52.01
C PRO A 722 -50.97 1.67 51.30
N PRO A 723 -51.12 2.29 50.10
CA PRO A 723 -50.02 2.94 49.40
C PRO A 723 -49.40 4.13 50.17
N ASP A 724 -48.07 4.29 50.08
CA ASP A 724 -47.33 5.46 50.60
C ASP A 724 -46.91 6.40 49.47
N LEU A 725 -47.87 7.20 48.99
CA LEU A 725 -47.67 8.12 47.86
C LEU A 725 -46.66 9.24 48.16
N ASN A 726 -46.46 9.61 49.44
CA ASN A 726 -45.54 10.67 49.81
C ASN A 726 -44.09 10.19 49.71
N GLU A 727 -43.80 8.99 50.20
CA GLU A 727 -42.48 8.40 50.04
C GLU A 727 -42.21 8.00 48.58
N ALA A 728 -43.22 7.44 47.89
CA ALA A 728 -43.12 7.14 46.45
C ALA A 728 -42.72 8.37 45.63
N ARG A 729 -43.41 9.51 45.84
CA ARG A 729 -43.10 10.77 45.16
C ARG A 729 -41.66 11.22 45.39
N ARG A 730 -41.14 11.10 46.62
CA ARG A 730 -39.75 11.50 46.93
C ARG A 730 -38.75 10.66 46.15
N TRP A 731 -38.95 9.35 46.08
CA TRP A 731 -38.06 8.47 45.32
C TRP A 731 -38.15 8.71 43.82
N TYR A 732 -39.35 8.98 43.28
CA TYR A 732 -39.48 9.39 41.88
C TYR A 732 -38.81 10.73 41.57
N GLU A 733 -38.93 11.74 42.43
CA GLU A 733 -38.25 13.03 42.27
C GLU A 733 -36.73 12.87 42.31
N GLN A 734 -36.20 12.00 43.18
CA GLN A 734 -34.77 11.68 43.23
C GLN A 734 -34.30 10.92 41.99
N ALA A 735 -35.06 9.93 41.53
CA ALA A 735 -34.76 9.19 40.31
C ALA A 735 -34.67 10.16 39.11
N ALA A 736 -35.69 10.99 38.91
CA ALA A 736 -35.73 11.97 37.82
C ALA A 736 -34.63 13.04 37.90
N ALA A 737 -34.15 13.36 39.10
CA ALA A 737 -33.02 14.27 39.28
C ALA A 737 -31.67 13.60 38.94
N ALA A 738 -31.58 12.27 39.03
CA ALA A 738 -30.38 11.50 38.74
C ALA A 738 -30.22 11.14 37.25
N GLY A 739 -31.25 11.39 36.43
CA GLY A 739 -31.29 11.11 34.99
C GLY A 739 -32.45 10.19 34.65
#